data_AF-A0AAX6S376-F1
#
_entry.id   AF-A0AAX6S376-F1
#
_cell.length_a   1.000
_cell.length_b   1.000
_cell.length_c   1.000
_cell.angle_alpha   90.00
_cell.angle_beta   90.00
_cell.angle_gamma   90.00
#
_symmetry.space_group_name_H-M   'P 1'
#
loop_
_entity.id
_entity.type
_entity.pdbx_description
1 polymer ?
#
loop_
_entity_poly.entity_id
_entity_poly.type
_entity_poly.pdbx_seq_one_letter_code
_entity_poly.pdbx_strand_id
1 'polypeptide(L)'
;MCHLESLIQSLKMNIFCLQMEKDLNPQKTAFLKDRLNIIQEEHSKDLKLLHLEVMNLCQQLRDVKEGEDKAQDEVQRMTATLEIASETKKNAAMIEEELKTTKHKMNLKIQEVQILQQNCLALHSSIQNTQELLAQEQQKNGELETATSQLKTDLISRDDLISKLLEENKVEQQVMTQKFQEQSPLLDAARASITGELHTVQNKKTQLQAHLNHLTLEHNQCVQKAWDAEKRTAGQKEHLESTIARLRGELEASVQKKKSLLEENKRFQREQLAQQKVEKVLGKITESKSKLAYEKGKLQVKVKQLEEQLHCFAETSLQNDHLQKLSKTLEAKYAQVKSILEKNKKELSQAVKHRAAALQESQRLKGDLEALEDRESKKVGNFQRQLAEAKEDNCKVTIMLEDVLASHSKMQGALEKVQIELRQRDAEIAGLKKERALNLQRVQKLEAEVDQWQARMLIVDTQHNSEMKPLQKSLDVAREDNRKLAISLEQALQANNHLQTKLDHIQEKLEKKELEWQNLETLRERMTEECRVEAEMHAERIEALRKQFQTERETAKKVAQWELAESLSIQRFVLEMSNLQKEMQLLAKSQYETSARNRQQELQLSAERKMRQQLEGRCQELEEAVRHLKKCKEATEIKLKEASAESEQITTNLEEVHRWFKCKFDGLQLELKNRLQRRLPREDRWQEEDEDAQPNVPSTQSVLHHWETKQSLGSGPKKHPSEVGRKKCP
;
A
#
# COMPACT_ATOMS: atom_id res chain seq x y z
N MET A 1 -199.71 53.50 -29.14
CA MET A 1 -199.23 54.41 -28.08
C MET A 1 -199.27 53.78 -26.70
N CYS A 2 -200.44 53.62 -26.07
CA CYS A 2 -200.56 53.35 -24.60
C CYS A 2 -199.87 52.07 -24.08
N HIS A 3 -199.46 51.16 -24.97
CA HIS A 3 -198.55 50.05 -24.68
C HIS A 3 -197.24 50.48 -23.97
N LEU A 4 -196.73 51.69 -24.25
CA LEU A 4 -195.59 52.30 -23.55
C LEU A 4 -195.90 52.71 -22.10
N GLU A 5 -197.13 53.13 -21.82
CA GLU A 5 -197.53 53.69 -20.53
C GLU A 5 -197.73 52.60 -19.48
N SER A 6 -198.21 51.44 -19.92
CA SER A 6 -198.22 50.18 -19.15
C SER A 6 -196.82 49.72 -18.72
N LEU A 7 -195.78 50.07 -19.48
CA LEU A 7 -194.39 49.76 -19.12
C LEU A 7 -193.83 50.78 -18.12
N ILE A 8 -194.10 52.07 -18.30
CA ILE A 8 -193.59 53.14 -17.41
C ILE A 8 -194.15 53.01 -15.99
N GLN A 9 -195.45 52.74 -15.81
CA GLN A 9 -196.01 52.60 -14.46
C GLN A 9 -195.60 51.29 -13.77
N SER A 10 -195.40 50.21 -14.55
CA SER A 10 -194.78 48.98 -14.04
C SER A 10 -193.35 49.23 -13.54
N LEU A 11 -192.54 49.96 -14.32
CA LEU A 11 -191.19 50.38 -13.90
C LEU A 11 -191.23 51.27 -12.65
N LYS A 12 -192.13 52.26 -12.57
CA LYS A 12 -192.26 53.14 -11.40
C LYS A 12 -192.57 52.39 -10.10
N MET A 13 -193.51 51.43 -10.13
CA MET A 13 -193.85 50.66 -8.93
C MET A 13 -192.68 49.75 -8.51
N ASN A 14 -192.01 49.11 -9.47
CA ASN A 14 -190.82 48.30 -9.19
C ASN A 14 -189.64 49.15 -8.66
N ILE A 15 -189.45 50.38 -9.15
CA ILE A 15 -188.45 51.33 -8.62
C ILE A 15 -188.79 51.73 -7.19
N PHE A 16 -190.07 51.95 -6.84
CA PHE A 16 -190.46 52.24 -5.46
C PHE A 16 -190.16 51.05 -4.53
N CYS A 17 -190.48 49.83 -4.94
CA CYS A 17 -190.15 48.62 -4.18
C CYS A 17 -188.63 48.49 -3.96
N LEU A 18 -187.81 48.67 -4.99
CA LEU A 18 -186.34 48.60 -4.90
C LEU A 18 -185.73 49.73 -4.06
N GLN A 19 -186.29 50.95 -4.12
CA GLN A 19 -185.86 52.07 -3.28
C GLN A 19 -186.21 51.82 -1.80
N MET A 20 -187.39 51.28 -1.52
CA MET A 20 -187.79 50.92 -0.16
C MET A 20 -186.96 49.76 0.41
N GLU A 21 -186.58 48.79 -0.44
CA GLU A 21 -185.67 47.69 -0.08
C GLU A 21 -184.23 48.17 0.23
N LYS A 22 -183.76 49.21 -0.45
CA LYS A 22 -182.49 49.88 -0.15
C LYS A 22 -182.51 50.57 1.22
N ASP A 23 -183.59 51.30 1.53
CA ASP A 23 -183.65 52.13 2.74
C ASP A 23 -184.04 51.32 4.00
N LEU A 24 -184.62 50.12 3.85
CA LEU A 24 -184.99 49.21 4.96
C LEU A 24 -183.87 48.29 5.48
N ASN A 25 -182.64 48.32 4.93
CA ASN A 25 -181.51 47.54 5.51
C ASN A 25 -180.18 48.31 5.64
N PRO A 26 -180.07 49.24 6.61
CA PRO A 26 -178.81 49.96 6.88
C PRO A 26 -177.66 49.07 7.39
N GLN A 27 -177.96 47.93 8.02
CA GLN A 27 -176.95 47.11 8.70
C GLN A 27 -175.96 46.44 7.74
N LYS A 28 -176.41 46.04 6.55
CA LYS A 28 -175.56 45.34 5.56
C LYS A 28 -174.48 46.26 4.97
N THR A 29 -174.73 47.57 4.91
CA THR A 29 -173.80 48.57 4.34
C THR A 29 -172.66 48.90 5.29
N ALA A 30 -172.90 48.95 6.61
CA ALA A 30 -171.86 49.19 7.60
C ALA A 30 -170.80 48.09 7.60
N PHE A 31 -171.23 46.83 7.71
CA PHE A 31 -170.35 45.65 7.78
C PHE A 31 -169.39 45.51 6.59
N LEU A 32 -169.81 45.89 5.38
CA LEU A 32 -168.95 45.88 4.19
C LEU A 32 -167.92 47.01 4.19
N LYS A 33 -168.22 48.16 4.80
CA LYS A 33 -167.29 49.29 4.88
C LYS A 33 -166.18 49.04 5.91
N ASP A 34 -166.52 48.46 7.07
CA ASP A 34 -165.52 48.10 8.08
C ASP A 34 -164.58 47.00 7.57
N ARG A 35 -165.11 45.99 6.86
CA ARG A 35 -164.28 44.98 6.18
C ARG A 35 -163.34 45.58 5.13
N LEU A 36 -163.77 46.59 4.37
CA LEU A 36 -162.90 47.26 3.39
C LEU A 36 -161.77 48.03 4.07
N ASN A 37 -162.06 48.73 5.18
CA ASN A 37 -161.04 49.43 5.95
C ASN A 37 -159.99 48.47 6.53
N ILE A 38 -160.42 47.34 7.11
CA ILE A 38 -159.51 46.30 7.65
C ILE A 38 -158.56 45.81 6.55
N ILE A 39 -159.09 45.43 5.39
CA ILE A 39 -158.28 44.95 4.25
C ILE A 39 -157.31 46.03 3.75
N GLN A 40 -157.72 47.30 3.68
CA GLN A 40 -156.81 48.39 3.30
C GLN A 40 -155.70 48.62 4.34
N GLU A 41 -155.99 48.41 5.63
CA GLU A 41 -154.99 48.53 6.69
C GLU A 41 -154.03 47.33 6.72
N GLU A 42 -154.50 46.11 6.44
CA GLU A 42 -153.68 44.92 6.24
C GLU A 42 -152.76 45.06 5.02
N HIS A 43 -153.29 45.39 3.85
CA HIS A 43 -152.48 45.67 2.66
C HIS A 43 -151.46 46.82 2.89
N SER A 44 -151.78 47.81 3.73
CA SER A 44 -150.84 48.86 4.13
C SER A 44 -149.72 48.37 5.05
N LYS A 45 -149.97 47.33 5.86
CA LYS A 45 -148.97 46.70 6.73
C LYS A 45 -148.08 45.77 5.92
N ASP A 46 -148.66 44.92 5.08
CA ASP A 46 -147.92 43.98 4.23
C ASP A 46 -147.00 44.70 3.25
N LEU A 47 -147.45 45.78 2.61
CA LEU A 47 -146.61 46.57 1.70
C LEU A 47 -145.43 47.24 2.42
N LYS A 48 -145.60 47.65 3.68
CA LYS A 48 -144.51 48.18 4.53
C LYS A 48 -143.55 47.08 4.98
N LEU A 49 -144.08 45.91 5.32
CA LEU A 49 -143.28 44.74 5.69
C LEU A 49 -142.39 44.28 4.52
N LEU A 50 -142.99 44.13 3.33
CA LEU A 50 -142.29 43.77 2.10
C LEU A 50 -141.23 44.83 1.71
N HIS A 51 -141.52 46.12 1.88
CA HIS A 51 -140.53 47.17 1.62
C HIS A 51 -139.35 47.11 2.60
N LEU A 52 -139.62 46.86 3.89
CA LEU A 52 -138.58 46.67 4.91
C LEU A 52 -137.74 45.42 4.64
N GLU A 53 -138.37 44.32 4.19
CA GLU A 53 -137.69 43.07 3.85
C GLU A 53 -136.82 43.21 2.59
N VAL A 54 -137.30 43.92 1.55
CA VAL A 54 -136.48 44.29 0.39
C VAL A 54 -135.30 45.18 0.80
N MET A 55 -135.50 46.17 1.68
CA MET A 55 -134.40 46.99 2.20
C MET A 55 -133.38 46.15 2.98
N ASN A 56 -133.83 45.18 3.77
CA ASN A 56 -132.99 44.26 4.54
C ASN A 56 -132.19 43.32 3.62
N LEU A 57 -132.83 42.69 2.63
CA LEU A 57 -132.16 41.85 1.63
C LEU A 57 -131.16 42.65 0.78
N CYS A 58 -131.48 43.88 0.40
CA CYS A 58 -130.54 44.77 -0.28
C CYS A 58 -129.37 45.23 0.62
N GLN A 59 -129.54 45.27 1.94
CA GLN A 59 -128.43 45.50 2.87
C GLN A 59 -127.57 44.25 3.00
N GLN A 60 -128.16 43.08 3.22
CA GLN A 60 -127.44 41.80 3.29
C GLN A 60 -126.63 41.52 2.00
N LEU A 61 -127.17 41.85 0.82
CA LEU A 61 -126.43 41.78 -0.45
C LEU A 61 -125.23 42.74 -0.51
N ARG A 62 -125.30 43.92 0.10
CA ARG A 62 -124.14 44.82 0.24
C ARG A 62 -123.13 44.25 1.24
N ASP A 63 -123.57 43.79 2.40
CA ASP A 63 -122.71 43.24 3.45
C ASP A 63 -121.96 41.99 2.96
N VAL A 64 -122.65 41.10 2.24
CA VAL A 64 -122.06 39.93 1.58
C VAL A 64 -121.10 40.34 0.47
N LYS A 65 -121.43 41.36 -0.34
CA LYS A 65 -120.54 41.79 -1.43
C LYS A 65 -119.28 42.48 -0.90
N GLU A 66 -119.39 43.33 0.11
CA GLU A 66 -118.26 43.94 0.81
C GLU A 66 -117.42 42.88 1.54
N GLY A 67 -118.03 41.80 2.03
CA GLY A 67 -117.34 40.61 2.55
C GLY A 67 -116.58 39.84 1.47
N GLU A 68 -117.19 39.61 0.30
CA GLU A 68 -116.55 38.97 -0.86
C GLU A 68 -115.36 39.78 -1.35
N ASP A 69 -115.52 41.10 -1.50
CA ASP A 69 -114.44 41.99 -1.97
C ASP A 69 -113.27 42.03 -0.98
N LYS A 70 -113.54 42.12 0.34
CA LYS A 70 -112.50 42.01 1.38
C LYS A 70 -111.81 40.65 1.38
N ALA A 71 -112.54 39.56 1.19
CA ALA A 71 -111.97 38.23 1.08
C ALA A 71 -111.10 38.09 -0.18
N GLN A 72 -111.50 38.72 -1.29
CA GLN A 72 -110.72 38.74 -2.52
C GLN A 72 -109.42 39.56 -2.37
N ASP A 73 -109.47 40.72 -1.71
CA ASP A 73 -108.28 41.50 -1.35
C ASP A 73 -107.34 40.76 -0.39
N GLU A 74 -107.89 39.97 0.53
CA GLU A 74 -107.09 39.09 1.41
C GLU A 74 -106.44 37.94 0.64
N VAL A 75 -107.18 37.28 -0.27
CA VAL A 75 -106.62 36.25 -1.16
C VAL A 75 -105.53 36.83 -2.05
N GLN A 76 -105.69 38.02 -2.62
CA GLN A 76 -104.65 38.68 -3.41
C GLN A 76 -103.41 39.01 -2.58
N ARG A 77 -103.57 39.55 -1.36
CA ARG A 77 -102.45 39.75 -0.41
C ARG A 77 -101.75 38.43 -0.07
N MET A 78 -102.50 37.36 0.20
CA MET A 78 -101.93 36.05 0.52
C MET A 78 -101.20 35.44 -0.68
N THR A 79 -101.73 35.55 -1.90
CA THR A 79 -101.05 35.11 -3.13
C THR A 79 -99.74 35.87 -3.34
N ALA A 80 -99.74 37.20 -3.30
CA ALA A 80 -98.51 37.99 -3.42
C ALA A 80 -97.49 37.68 -2.31
N THR A 81 -97.95 37.45 -1.08
CA THR A 81 -97.09 37.05 0.04
C THR A 81 -96.50 35.64 -0.18
N LEU A 82 -97.27 34.69 -0.72
CA LEU A 82 -96.80 33.35 -1.07
C LEU A 82 -95.83 33.35 -2.25
N GLU A 83 -96.05 34.19 -3.26
CA GLU A 83 -95.11 34.38 -4.37
C GLU A 83 -93.77 34.93 -3.84
N ILE A 84 -93.80 36.01 -3.06
CA ILE A 84 -92.60 36.57 -2.41
C ILE A 84 -91.92 35.53 -1.50
N ALA A 85 -92.68 34.77 -0.70
CA ALA A 85 -92.13 33.72 0.17
C ALA A 85 -91.51 32.55 -0.62
N SER A 86 -92.09 32.16 -1.76
CA SER A 86 -91.57 31.10 -2.61
C SER A 86 -90.31 31.53 -3.36
N GLU A 87 -90.27 32.76 -3.88
CA GLU A 87 -89.11 33.29 -4.60
C GLU A 87 -87.97 33.64 -3.64
N THR A 88 -88.25 34.17 -2.45
CA THR A 88 -87.22 34.34 -1.40
C THR A 88 -86.67 33.00 -0.91
N LYS A 89 -87.51 31.96 -0.75
CA LYS A 89 -87.05 30.59 -0.44
C LYS A 89 -86.17 30.01 -1.55
N LYS A 90 -86.54 30.22 -2.82
CA LYS A 90 -85.76 29.80 -4.00
C LYS A 90 -84.40 30.52 -4.06
N ASN A 91 -84.38 31.83 -3.83
CA ASN A 91 -83.14 32.60 -3.78
C ASN A 91 -82.26 32.22 -2.57
N ALA A 92 -82.84 31.94 -1.41
CA ALA A 92 -82.10 31.44 -0.24
C ALA A 92 -81.45 30.07 -0.51
N ALA A 93 -82.16 29.14 -1.16
CA ALA A 93 -81.62 27.83 -1.55
C ALA A 93 -80.47 27.96 -2.56
N MET A 94 -80.63 28.84 -3.57
CA MET A 94 -79.59 29.15 -4.55
C MET A 94 -78.32 29.72 -3.88
N ILE A 95 -78.48 30.68 -2.96
CA ILE A 95 -77.38 31.24 -2.17
C ILE A 95 -76.72 30.17 -1.28
N GLU A 96 -77.50 29.25 -0.70
CA GLU A 96 -76.94 28.14 0.10
C GLU A 96 -76.08 27.19 -0.75
N GLU A 97 -76.47 26.95 -2.01
CA GLU A 97 -75.72 26.10 -2.95
C GLU A 97 -74.49 26.82 -3.53
N GLU A 98 -74.56 28.13 -3.79
CA GLU A 98 -73.40 28.97 -4.06
C GLU A 98 -72.42 29.01 -2.88
N LEU A 99 -72.91 29.08 -1.63
CA LEU A 99 -72.08 29.00 -0.43
C LEU A 99 -71.45 27.61 -0.24
N LYS A 100 -72.16 26.51 -0.56
CA LYS A 100 -71.60 25.15 -0.55
C LYS A 100 -70.50 25.00 -1.60
N THR A 101 -70.73 25.46 -2.83
CA THR A 101 -69.74 25.33 -3.92
C THR A 101 -68.53 26.26 -3.75
N THR A 102 -68.71 27.47 -3.22
CA THR A 102 -67.59 28.36 -2.86
C THR A 102 -66.80 27.80 -1.67
N LYS A 103 -67.46 27.29 -0.62
CA LYS A 103 -66.80 26.57 0.49
C LYS A 103 -66.00 25.36 0.01
N HIS A 104 -66.54 24.57 -0.92
CA HIS A 104 -65.82 23.43 -1.50
C HIS A 104 -64.59 23.88 -2.29
N LYS A 105 -64.71 24.89 -3.16
CA LYS A 105 -63.58 25.50 -3.89
C LYS A 105 -62.54 26.10 -2.95
N MET A 106 -62.96 26.70 -1.83
CA MET A 106 -62.06 27.25 -0.81
C MET A 106 -61.32 26.16 -0.04
N ASN A 107 -61.99 25.06 0.32
CA ASN A 107 -61.35 23.91 0.95
C ASN A 107 -60.30 23.25 0.03
N LEU A 108 -60.60 23.10 -1.27
CA LEU A 108 -59.62 22.62 -2.26
C LEU A 108 -58.39 23.54 -2.32
N LYS A 109 -58.59 24.85 -2.41
CA LYS A 109 -57.48 25.84 -2.37
C LYS A 109 -56.68 25.80 -1.06
N ILE A 110 -57.31 25.53 0.08
CA ILE A 110 -56.61 25.34 1.37
C ILE A 110 -55.73 24.08 1.31
N GLN A 111 -56.20 22.98 0.71
CA GLN A 111 -55.40 21.77 0.51
C GLN A 111 -54.23 22.01 -0.47
N GLU A 112 -54.48 22.71 -1.59
CA GLU A 112 -53.42 23.12 -2.54
C GLU A 112 -52.33 23.95 -1.83
N VAL A 113 -52.72 24.94 -1.02
CA VAL A 113 -51.79 25.77 -0.24
C VAL A 113 -51.03 24.95 0.82
N GLN A 114 -51.68 23.99 1.49
CA GLN A 114 -51.01 23.10 2.45
C GLN A 114 -49.96 22.20 1.77
N ILE A 115 -50.27 21.64 0.60
CA ILE A 115 -49.34 20.83 -0.20
C ILE A 115 -48.17 21.68 -0.69
N LEU A 116 -48.44 22.89 -1.20
CA LEU A 116 -47.40 23.84 -1.60
C LEU A 116 -46.50 24.23 -0.41
N GLN A 117 -47.07 24.47 0.76
CA GLN A 117 -46.31 24.78 1.97
C GLN A 117 -45.41 23.62 2.42
N GLN A 118 -45.91 22.37 2.37
CA GLN A 118 -45.08 21.18 2.64
C GLN A 118 -43.95 21.02 1.62
N ASN A 119 -44.23 21.24 0.33
CA ASN A 119 -43.22 21.20 -0.72
C ASN A 119 -42.15 22.29 -0.54
N CYS A 120 -42.53 23.51 -0.13
CA CYS A 120 -41.59 24.59 0.19
C CYS A 120 -40.71 24.25 1.41
N LEU A 121 -41.26 23.62 2.44
CA LEU A 121 -40.49 23.18 3.62
C LEU A 121 -39.50 22.05 3.27
N ALA A 122 -39.93 21.06 2.48
CA ALA A 122 -39.07 20.00 1.99
C ALA A 122 -37.94 20.55 1.08
N LEU A 123 -38.26 21.49 0.19
CA LEU A 123 -37.28 22.17 -0.66
C LEU A 123 -36.28 22.99 0.17
N HIS A 124 -36.74 23.71 1.21
CA HIS A 124 -35.85 24.46 2.10
C HIS A 124 -34.89 23.54 2.86
N SER A 125 -35.39 22.41 3.39
CA SER A 125 -34.52 21.40 4.03
C SER A 125 -33.51 20.82 3.04
N SER A 126 -33.92 20.52 1.80
CA SER A 126 -33.01 20.07 0.75
C SER A 126 -31.95 21.11 0.41
N ILE A 127 -32.32 22.39 0.29
CA ILE A 127 -31.39 23.50 0.01
C ILE A 127 -30.38 23.63 1.17
N GLN A 128 -30.85 23.63 2.42
CA GLN A 128 -30.00 23.71 3.61
C GLN A 128 -29.00 22.55 3.67
N ASN A 129 -29.44 21.32 3.42
CA ASN A 129 -28.55 20.15 3.35
C ASN A 129 -27.51 20.30 2.23
N THR A 130 -27.89 20.82 1.05
CA THR A 130 -26.92 21.07 -0.04
C THR A 130 -25.94 22.21 0.25
N GLN A 131 -26.34 23.22 1.03
CA GLN A 131 -25.45 24.29 1.50
C GLN A 131 -24.45 23.79 2.53
N GLU A 132 -24.89 22.91 3.45
CA GLU A 132 -24.00 22.28 4.42
C GLU A 132 -22.97 21.34 3.76
N LEU A 133 -23.41 20.53 2.79
CA LEU A 133 -22.51 19.71 1.96
C LEU A 133 -21.53 20.58 1.16
N LEU A 134 -21.99 21.68 0.56
CA LEU A 134 -21.12 22.62 -0.16
C LEU A 134 -20.07 23.26 0.76
N ALA A 135 -20.43 23.61 2.00
CA ALA A 135 -19.49 24.12 2.99
C ALA A 135 -18.44 23.06 3.39
N GLN A 136 -18.85 21.80 3.56
CA GLN A 136 -17.93 20.68 3.83
C GLN A 136 -16.96 20.44 2.66
N GLU A 137 -17.43 20.46 1.40
CA GLU A 137 -16.55 20.32 0.24
C GLU A 137 -15.62 21.53 0.05
N GLN A 138 -16.07 22.75 0.38
CA GLN A 138 -15.20 23.95 0.39
C GLN A 138 -14.11 23.84 1.47
N GLN A 139 -14.44 23.34 2.67
CA GLN A 139 -13.44 23.06 3.71
C GLN A 139 -12.41 22.03 3.24
N LYS A 140 -12.86 20.88 2.72
CA LYS A 140 -11.98 19.81 2.18
C LYS A 140 -11.08 20.34 1.06
N ASN A 141 -11.60 21.19 0.17
CA ASN A 141 -10.80 21.79 -0.88
C ASN A 141 -9.70 22.72 -0.31
N GLY A 142 -9.99 23.50 0.74
CA GLY A 142 -8.97 24.28 1.45
C GLY A 142 -7.92 23.42 2.18
N GLU A 143 -8.33 22.29 2.76
CA GLU A 143 -7.42 21.29 3.33
C GLU A 143 -6.53 20.65 2.25
N LEU A 144 -7.09 20.35 1.07
CA LEU A 144 -6.33 19.84 -0.08
C LEU A 144 -5.39 20.89 -0.69
N GLU A 145 -5.78 22.16 -0.76
CA GLU A 145 -4.93 23.26 -1.26
C GLU A 145 -3.76 23.54 -0.30
N THR A 146 -3.98 23.50 1.01
CA THR A 146 -2.91 23.65 2.00
C THR A 146 -1.97 22.43 2.00
N ALA A 147 -2.49 21.21 1.94
CA ALA A 147 -1.69 19.99 1.79
C ALA A 147 -0.87 19.98 0.48
N THR A 148 -1.46 20.40 -0.64
CA THR A 148 -0.76 20.54 -1.94
C THR A 148 0.33 21.60 -1.88
N SER A 149 0.09 22.70 -1.16
CA SER A 149 1.08 23.76 -0.95
C SER A 149 2.26 23.27 -0.10
N GLN A 150 2.00 22.50 0.97
CA GLN A 150 3.03 21.89 1.80
C GLN A 150 3.87 20.87 1.02
N LEU A 151 3.23 19.94 0.29
CA LEU A 151 3.92 18.98 -0.56
C LEU A 151 4.80 19.66 -1.62
N LYS A 152 4.40 20.84 -2.11
CA LYS A 152 5.20 21.65 -3.03
C LYS A 152 6.43 22.26 -2.36
N THR A 153 6.32 22.77 -1.13
CA THR A 153 7.51 23.26 -0.37
C THR A 153 8.44 22.12 0.01
N ASP A 154 7.89 20.95 0.37
CA ASP A 154 8.67 19.76 0.72
C ASP A 154 9.43 19.21 -0.49
N LEU A 155 8.82 19.24 -1.69
CA LEU A 155 9.47 18.87 -2.94
C LEU A 155 10.65 19.80 -3.26
N ILE A 156 10.45 21.12 -3.17
CA ILE A 156 11.54 22.11 -3.38
C ILE A 156 12.67 21.88 -2.38
N SER A 157 12.37 21.69 -1.09
CA SER A 157 13.38 21.40 -0.07
C SER A 157 14.12 20.07 -0.29
N ARG A 158 13.49 19.10 -0.97
CA ARG A 158 14.13 17.83 -1.35
C ARG A 158 15.02 17.99 -2.58
N ASP A 159 14.61 18.78 -3.57
CA ASP A 159 15.44 19.07 -4.74
C ASP A 159 16.69 19.90 -4.36
N ASP A 160 16.56 20.83 -3.41
CA ASP A 160 17.69 21.53 -2.77
C ASP A 160 18.64 20.56 -2.04
N LEU A 161 18.11 19.56 -1.34
CA LEU A 161 18.91 18.55 -0.63
C LEU A 161 19.62 17.60 -1.61
N ILE A 162 18.93 17.16 -2.66
CA ILE A 162 19.51 16.36 -3.74
C ILE A 162 20.64 17.13 -4.43
N SER A 163 20.44 18.43 -4.69
CA SER A 163 21.47 19.30 -5.30
C SER A 163 22.72 19.42 -4.41
N LYS A 164 22.57 19.52 -3.09
CA LYS A 164 23.68 19.50 -2.13
C LYS A 164 24.42 18.17 -2.13
N LEU A 165 23.69 17.05 -2.02
CA LEU A 165 24.25 15.70 -2.01
C LEU A 165 25.00 15.36 -3.31
N LEU A 166 24.53 15.87 -4.45
CA LEU A 166 25.23 15.72 -5.75
C LEU A 166 26.56 16.49 -5.79
N GLU A 167 26.60 17.71 -5.26
CA GLU A 167 27.84 18.49 -5.19
C GLU A 167 28.82 17.92 -4.15
N GLU A 168 28.33 17.46 -2.99
CA GLU A 168 29.12 16.72 -1.99
C GLU A 168 29.75 15.46 -2.60
N ASN A 169 28.96 14.64 -3.30
CA ASN A 169 29.47 13.42 -3.96
C ASN A 169 30.51 13.73 -5.04
N LYS A 170 30.30 14.81 -5.81
CA LYS A 170 31.26 15.34 -6.80
C LYS A 170 32.57 15.81 -6.16
N VAL A 171 32.51 16.48 -5.01
CA VAL A 171 33.69 16.89 -4.23
C VAL A 171 34.41 15.66 -3.66
N GLU A 172 33.71 14.67 -3.11
CA GLU A 172 34.32 13.41 -2.65
C GLU A 172 35.01 12.66 -3.80
N GLN A 173 34.37 12.56 -4.96
CA GLN A 173 34.93 11.92 -6.15
C GLN A 173 36.17 12.66 -6.68
N GLN A 174 36.17 14.00 -6.64
CA GLN A 174 37.34 14.81 -6.96
C GLN A 174 38.48 14.59 -5.96
N VAL A 175 38.21 14.59 -4.65
CA VAL A 175 39.21 14.33 -3.60
C VAL A 175 39.76 12.90 -3.69
N MET A 176 38.92 11.92 -4.03
CA MET A 176 39.35 10.54 -4.27
C MET A 176 40.29 10.46 -5.48
N THR A 177 39.93 11.11 -6.59
CA THR A 177 40.75 11.15 -7.81
C THR A 177 42.08 11.86 -7.58
N GLN A 178 42.07 12.97 -6.84
CA GLN A 178 43.29 13.68 -6.43
C GLN A 178 44.19 12.79 -5.56
N LYS A 179 43.65 12.09 -4.56
CA LYS A 179 44.43 11.14 -3.73
C LYS A 179 45.08 10.03 -4.56
N PHE A 180 44.40 9.49 -5.57
CA PHE A 180 45.01 8.53 -6.50
C PHE A 180 46.12 9.16 -7.35
N GLN A 181 45.92 10.38 -7.84
CA GLN A 181 46.93 11.14 -8.59
C GLN A 181 48.16 11.50 -7.74
N GLU A 182 47.99 11.76 -6.44
CA GLU A 182 49.08 12.02 -5.49
C GLU A 182 49.83 10.74 -5.09
N GLN A 183 49.13 9.60 -4.94
CA GLN A 183 49.74 8.34 -4.53
C GLN A 183 50.50 7.62 -5.66
N SER A 184 50.05 7.71 -6.92
CA SER A 184 50.76 7.05 -8.05
C SER A 184 52.24 7.45 -8.16
N PRO A 185 52.62 8.75 -8.23
CA PRO A 185 54.03 9.14 -8.34
C PRO A 185 54.86 8.78 -7.12
N LEU A 186 54.25 8.70 -5.92
CA LEU A 186 54.95 8.21 -4.71
C LEU A 186 55.27 6.71 -4.80
N LEU A 187 54.32 5.91 -5.28
CA LEU A 187 54.54 4.48 -5.53
C LEU A 187 55.57 4.24 -6.64
N ASP A 188 55.52 5.03 -7.72
CA ASP A 188 56.46 4.91 -8.83
C ASP A 188 57.86 5.42 -8.48
N ALA A 189 57.99 6.46 -7.64
CA ALA A 189 59.27 6.88 -7.07
C ALA A 189 59.86 5.81 -6.13
N ALA A 190 59.04 5.18 -5.28
CA ALA A 190 59.48 4.08 -4.42
C ALA A 190 59.95 2.86 -5.24
N ARG A 191 59.19 2.49 -6.28
CA ARG A 191 59.58 1.45 -7.26
C ARG A 191 60.90 1.79 -7.94
N ALA A 192 61.10 3.05 -8.34
CA ALA A 192 62.33 3.51 -8.98
C ALA A 192 63.54 3.43 -8.01
N SER A 193 63.39 3.84 -6.75
CA SER A 193 64.45 3.72 -5.73
C SER A 193 64.86 2.27 -5.51
N ILE A 194 63.89 1.39 -5.23
CA ILE A 194 64.12 -0.05 -5.01
C ILE A 194 64.79 -0.68 -6.24
N THR A 195 64.38 -0.29 -7.44
CA THR A 195 64.98 -0.79 -8.69
C THR A 195 66.43 -0.29 -8.88
N GLY A 196 66.71 0.98 -8.56
CA GLY A 196 68.05 1.57 -8.61
C GLY A 196 69.01 0.96 -7.57
N GLU A 197 68.52 0.71 -6.36
CA GLU A 197 69.25 0.00 -5.30
C GLU A 197 69.55 -1.45 -5.71
N LEU A 198 68.55 -2.18 -6.22
CA LEU A 198 68.72 -3.55 -6.73
C LEU A 198 69.76 -3.60 -7.87
N HIS A 199 69.71 -2.66 -8.80
CA HIS A 199 70.69 -2.55 -9.89
C HIS A 199 72.09 -2.21 -9.36
N THR A 200 72.19 -1.35 -8.34
CA THR A 200 73.46 -1.02 -7.65
C THR A 200 74.05 -2.23 -6.92
N VAL A 201 73.23 -3.05 -6.24
CA VAL A 201 73.64 -4.30 -5.60
C VAL A 201 74.10 -5.32 -6.64
N GLN A 202 73.37 -5.46 -7.75
CA GLN A 202 73.75 -6.35 -8.86
C GLN A 202 75.09 -5.92 -9.50
N ASN A 203 75.34 -4.62 -9.67
CA ASN A 203 76.61 -4.11 -10.19
C ASN A 203 77.78 -4.31 -9.21
N LYS A 204 77.54 -4.16 -7.89
CA LYS A 204 78.54 -4.54 -6.87
C LYS A 204 78.82 -6.04 -6.89
N LYS A 205 77.81 -6.89 -7.11
CA LYS A 205 77.96 -8.35 -7.23
C LYS A 205 78.80 -8.73 -8.46
N THR A 206 78.57 -8.13 -9.63
CA THR A 206 79.39 -8.40 -10.82
C THR A 206 80.83 -7.90 -10.68
N GLN A 207 81.05 -6.74 -10.05
CA GLN A 207 82.38 -6.24 -9.70
C GLN A 207 83.13 -7.20 -8.75
N LEU A 208 82.48 -7.64 -7.66
CA LEU A 208 83.07 -8.61 -6.72
C LEU A 208 83.39 -9.96 -7.40
N GLN A 209 82.53 -10.43 -8.32
CA GLN A 209 82.81 -11.62 -9.12
C GLN A 209 84.03 -11.41 -10.04
N ALA A 210 84.17 -10.24 -10.66
CA ALA A 210 85.33 -9.90 -11.48
C ALA A 210 86.63 -9.85 -10.65
N HIS A 211 86.59 -9.26 -9.44
CA HIS A 211 87.72 -9.27 -8.51
C HIS A 211 88.09 -10.68 -8.05
N LEU A 212 87.11 -11.54 -7.75
CA LEU A 212 87.36 -12.95 -7.38
C LEU A 212 88.03 -13.73 -8.53
N ASN A 213 87.53 -13.53 -9.76
CA ASN A 213 88.11 -14.15 -10.96
C ASN A 213 89.55 -13.64 -11.21
N HIS A 214 89.80 -12.34 -11.01
CA HIS A 214 91.12 -11.75 -11.14
C HIS A 214 92.10 -12.26 -10.08
N LEU A 215 91.70 -12.30 -8.81
CA LEU A 215 92.52 -12.84 -7.71
C LEU A 215 92.86 -14.33 -7.92
N THR A 216 91.91 -15.09 -8.48
CA THR A 216 92.14 -16.49 -8.89
C THR A 216 93.19 -16.58 -9.99
N LEU A 217 93.15 -15.69 -10.99
CA LEU A 217 94.14 -15.62 -12.05
C LEU A 217 95.52 -15.19 -11.52
N GLU A 218 95.59 -14.19 -10.64
CA GLU A 218 96.84 -13.76 -10.01
C GLU A 218 97.46 -14.85 -9.13
N HIS A 219 96.65 -15.58 -8.37
CA HIS A 219 97.10 -16.74 -7.60
C HIS A 219 97.73 -17.80 -8.52
N ASN A 220 97.04 -18.18 -9.59
CA ASN A 220 97.55 -19.14 -10.58
C ASN A 220 98.85 -18.65 -11.24
N GLN A 221 98.95 -17.36 -11.59
CA GLN A 221 100.19 -16.77 -12.10
C GLN A 221 101.31 -16.73 -11.05
N CYS A 222 100.99 -16.51 -9.78
CA CYS A 222 101.97 -16.50 -8.69
C CYS A 222 102.55 -17.91 -8.48
N VAL A 223 101.69 -18.94 -8.48
CA VAL A 223 102.08 -20.36 -8.43
C VAL A 223 102.98 -20.72 -9.62
N GLN A 224 102.60 -20.32 -10.85
CA GLN A 224 103.44 -20.57 -12.04
C GLN A 224 104.79 -19.85 -11.96
N LYS A 225 104.82 -18.57 -11.54
CA LYS A 225 106.06 -17.79 -11.37
C LYS A 225 106.96 -18.40 -10.29
N ALA A 226 106.39 -18.93 -9.20
CA ALA A 226 107.12 -19.61 -8.15
C ALA A 226 107.75 -20.92 -8.66
N TRP A 227 106.99 -21.74 -9.38
CA TRP A 227 107.49 -22.98 -10.01
C TRP A 227 108.59 -22.71 -11.05
N ASP A 228 108.41 -21.69 -11.90
CA ASP A 228 109.47 -21.28 -12.83
C ASP A 228 110.71 -20.76 -12.08
N ALA A 229 110.53 -20.05 -10.96
CA ALA A 229 111.63 -19.51 -10.15
C ALA A 229 112.40 -20.63 -9.45
N GLU A 230 111.71 -21.60 -8.85
CA GLU A 230 112.28 -22.83 -8.30
C GLU A 230 113.14 -23.54 -9.36
N LYS A 231 112.60 -23.75 -10.57
CA LYS A 231 113.32 -24.34 -11.70
C LYS A 231 114.55 -23.52 -12.14
N ARG A 232 114.48 -22.18 -12.14
CA ARG A 232 115.63 -21.30 -12.45
C ARG A 232 116.68 -21.33 -11.33
N THR A 233 116.28 -21.32 -10.06
CA THR A 233 117.21 -21.35 -8.93
C THR A 233 117.94 -22.70 -8.82
N ALA A 234 117.30 -23.80 -9.20
CA ALA A 234 117.96 -25.10 -9.34
C ALA A 234 119.11 -25.05 -10.37
N GLY A 235 118.86 -24.54 -11.58
CA GLY A 235 119.91 -24.38 -12.61
C GLY A 235 120.98 -23.32 -12.26
N GLN A 236 120.60 -22.24 -11.56
CA GLN A 236 121.56 -21.25 -11.06
C GLN A 236 122.47 -21.83 -9.96
N LYS A 237 121.93 -22.68 -9.07
CA LYS A 237 122.70 -23.40 -8.07
C LYS A 237 123.75 -24.29 -8.74
N GLU A 238 123.35 -25.08 -9.73
CA GLU A 238 124.23 -25.96 -10.52
C GLU A 238 125.37 -25.18 -11.23
N HIS A 239 125.06 -24.00 -11.78
CA HIS A 239 126.07 -23.11 -12.38
C HIS A 239 126.97 -22.41 -11.34
N LEU A 240 126.44 -22.07 -10.16
CA LEU A 240 127.23 -21.49 -9.06
C LEU A 240 128.16 -22.52 -8.43
N GLU A 241 127.72 -23.77 -8.25
CA GLU A 241 128.56 -24.89 -7.82
C GLU A 241 129.72 -25.11 -8.80
N SER A 242 129.42 -25.08 -10.11
CA SER A 242 130.42 -25.10 -11.19
C SER A 242 131.39 -23.89 -11.15
N THR A 243 130.90 -22.69 -10.84
CA THR A 243 131.71 -21.47 -10.79
C THR A 243 132.57 -21.37 -9.52
N ILE A 244 132.08 -21.87 -8.38
CA ILE A 244 132.83 -21.97 -7.13
C ILE A 244 134.03 -22.92 -7.32
N ALA A 245 133.86 -24.01 -8.08
CA ALA A 245 134.97 -24.90 -8.44
C ALA A 245 136.08 -24.16 -9.21
N ARG A 246 135.72 -23.32 -10.21
CA ARG A 246 136.68 -22.51 -10.97
C ARG A 246 137.36 -21.43 -10.12
N LEU A 247 136.58 -20.62 -9.38
CA LEU A 247 137.11 -19.49 -8.61
C LEU A 247 138.03 -19.91 -7.46
N ARG A 248 137.89 -21.14 -6.94
CA ARG A 248 138.84 -21.71 -5.98
C ARG A 248 140.27 -21.77 -6.56
N GLY A 249 140.43 -22.20 -7.82
CA GLY A 249 141.74 -22.22 -8.49
C GLY A 249 142.27 -20.83 -8.88
N GLU A 250 141.39 -19.87 -9.19
CA GLU A 250 141.81 -18.49 -9.53
C GLU A 250 142.26 -17.68 -8.29
N LEU A 251 141.65 -17.93 -7.12
CA LEU A 251 142.02 -17.26 -5.88
C LEU A 251 143.46 -17.58 -5.46
N GLU A 252 143.89 -18.84 -5.60
CA GLU A 252 145.25 -19.30 -5.28
C GLU A 252 146.32 -18.55 -6.10
N ALA A 253 146.03 -18.22 -7.36
CA ALA A 253 146.92 -17.42 -8.20
C ALA A 253 147.00 -15.95 -7.73
N SER A 254 145.88 -15.31 -7.38
CA SER A 254 145.86 -13.88 -7.03
C SER A 254 146.44 -13.58 -5.64
N VAL A 255 146.39 -14.51 -4.70
CA VAL A 255 146.98 -14.33 -3.35
C VAL A 255 148.48 -14.05 -3.41
N GLN A 256 149.20 -14.60 -4.38
CA GLN A 256 150.63 -14.33 -4.58
C GLN A 256 150.90 -12.89 -5.01
N LYS A 257 150.03 -12.28 -5.83
CA LYS A 257 150.26 -10.93 -6.40
C LYS A 257 149.98 -9.80 -5.40
N LYS A 258 149.12 -10.00 -4.39
CA LYS A 258 148.85 -8.97 -3.36
C LYS A 258 150.05 -8.67 -2.47
N LYS A 259 151.01 -9.59 -2.32
CA LYS A 259 152.17 -9.42 -1.43
C LYS A 259 153.09 -8.25 -1.81
N SER A 260 153.21 -7.89 -3.09
CA SER A 260 154.19 -6.88 -3.54
C SER A 260 153.75 -5.43 -3.28
N LEU A 261 152.48 -5.09 -3.49
CA LEU A 261 152.01 -3.69 -3.45
C LEU A 261 151.83 -3.12 -2.03
N LEU A 262 151.88 -3.95 -0.98
CA LEU A 262 151.68 -3.50 0.40
C LEU A 262 152.80 -2.61 0.92
N GLU A 263 153.99 -2.68 0.33
CA GLU A 263 155.17 -1.90 0.75
C GLU A 263 155.11 -0.44 0.29
N GLU A 264 154.45 -0.17 -0.83
CA GLU A 264 154.47 1.12 -1.51
C GLU A 264 153.62 2.17 -0.77
N ASN A 265 152.39 1.79 -0.38
CA ASN A 265 151.40 2.71 0.21
C ASN A 265 151.80 3.24 1.60
N LYS A 266 152.67 2.54 2.34
CA LYS A 266 153.15 2.97 3.68
C LYS A 266 153.92 4.30 3.66
N ARG A 267 154.31 4.81 2.48
CA ARG A 267 154.98 6.10 2.33
C ARG A 267 154.01 7.29 2.39
N PHE A 268 152.79 7.15 1.87
CA PHE A 268 151.92 8.29 1.55
C PHE A 268 151.18 8.89 2.76
N GLN A 269 150.95 8.11 3.83
CA GLN A 269 150.10 8.53 4.96
C GLN A 269 150.77 9.46 5.99
N ARG A 270 152.01 9.95 5.74
CA ARG A 270 152.80 10.66 6.77
C ARG A 270 152.65 12.19 6.78
N GLU A 271 152.12 12.80 5.72
CA GLU A 271 152.44 14.21 5.41
C GLU A 271 151.22 15.17 5.40
N GLN A 272 150.01 14.68 5.65
CA GLN A 272 148.76 15.46 5.68
C GLN A 272 147.83 14.90 6.76
N LEU A 273 147.96 15.19 8.06
CA LEU A 273 148.50 16.37 8.76
C LEU A 273 147.65 17.64 8.55
N ALA A 274 147.59 18.49 9.59
CA ALA A 274 146.75 19.69 9.70
C ALA A 274 145.21 19.46 9.81
N GLN A 275 144.78 18.60 10.74
CA GLN A 275 143.40 18.56 11.24
C GLN A 275 143.29 19.16 12.66
N GLN A 276 142.34 20.08 12.86
CA GLN A 276 141.64 20.30 14.13
C GLN A 276 140.12 20.34 13.82
N LYS A 277 139.21 19.53 14.37
CA LYS A 277 139.06 18.82 15.68
C LYS A 277 138.86 19.78 16.86
N VAL A 278 137.89 19.60 17.78
CA VAL A 278 136.65 18.75 17.82
C VAL A 278 135.79 19.35 18.97
N GLU A 279 134.50 19.66 18.78
CA GLU A 279 133.33 18.82 19.16
C GLU A 279 133.07 18.64 20.69
N LYS A 280 131.79 18.80 21.12
CA LYS A 280 131.21 18.39 22.43
C LYS A 280 131.73 19.14 23.68
N VAL A 281 131.06 19.14 24.85
CA VAL A 281 129.97 18.29 25.40
C VAL A 281 128.81 19.15 25.98
N LEU A 282 127.57 18.61 25.98
CA LEU A 282 126.39 19.14 26.69
C LEU A 282 126.07 18.36 27.97
N GLY A 283 125.49 19.00 29.00
CA GLY A 283 124.74 18.27 30.03
C GLY A 283 124.29 19.04 31.29
N LYS A 284 123.01 18.87 31.66
CA LYS A 284 122.37 19.10 32.99
C LYS A 284 122.11 20.58 33.39
N ILE A 285 121.04 20.98 34.14
CA ILE A 285 119.67 20.41 34.36
C ILE A 285 118.71 21.51 34.93
N THR A 286 117.42 21.15 35.10
CA THR A 286 116.18 21.89 35.53
C THR A 286 116.20 22.88 36.72
N GLU A 287 115.16 23.74 36.84
CA GLU A 287 114.17 23.67 37.98
C GLU A 287 112.84 24.45 37.76
N SER A 288 111.92 24.52 38.76
CA SER A 288 110.45 24.62 38.55
C SER A 288 109.63 25.58 39.47
N LYS A 289 108.29 25.39 39.58
CA LYS A 289 107.27 26.42 39.91
C LYS A 289 106.19 25.94 40.92
N SER A 290 105.81 26.77 41.90
CA SER A 290 104.90 26.39 43.03
C SER A 290 103.73 27.38 43.29
N LYS A 291 102.85 27.04 44.25
CA LYS A 291 101.45 27.54 44.36
C LYS A 291 101.17 28.52 45.53
N LEU A 292 99.98 29.14 45.46
CA LEU A 292 99.36 30.05 46.44
C LEU A 292 98.70 29.36 47.66
N ALA A 293 98.48 30.17 48.69
CA ALA A 293 97.40 30.13 49.70
C ALA A 293 97.44 29.11 50.88
N TYR A 294 97.89 29.59 52.05
CA TYR A 294 97.24 29.35 53.35
C TYR A 294 97.49 30.55 54.30
N GLU A 295 97.14 30.45 55.59
CA GLU A 295 97.31 31.45 56.66
C GLU A 295 96.45 32.73 56.62
N LYS A 296 95.13 32.50 56.53
CA LYS A 296 94.12 33.36 57.17
C LYS A 296 94.16 33.15 58.71
N GLY A 297 95.31 33.37 59.35
CA GLY A 297 95.64 32.87 60.70
C GLY A 297 95.57 33.87 61.86
N LYS A 298 95.53 35.18 61.58
CA LYS A 298 95.28 36.25 62.55
C LYS A 298 94.30 37.24 61.90
N LEU A 299 92.99 37.18 62.14
CA LEU A 299 92.30 37.14 63.45
C LEU A 299 92.97 38.09 64.44
N GLN A 300 92.42 39.27 64.74
CA GLN A 300 91.11 39.56 65.35
C GLN A 300 91.42 40.21 66.70
N VAL A 301 91.03 41.48 66.86
CA VAL A 301 91.02 42.20 68.14
C VAL A 301 92.39 42.25 68.86
N LYS A 302 93.26 43.09 68.32
CA LYS A 302 93.46 44.39 68.99
C LYS A 302 92.98 45.48 68.02
N VAL A 303 91.85 46.12 68.37
CA VAL A 303 91.81 47.47 68.97
C VAL A 303 91.95 48.49 67.82
N LYS A 304 90.92 49.24 67.40
CA LYS A 304 89.58 49.56 67.94
C LYS A 304 89.52 50.23 69.32
N GLN A 305 90.63 50.87 69.66
CA GLN A 305 90.77 52.05 70.52
C GLN A 305 91.87 52.89 69.84
N LEU A 306 92.01 54.17 70.20
CA LEU A 306 93.04 55.07 69.63
C LEU A 306 92.80 55.53 68.17
N GLU A 307 91.57 55.43 67.65
CA GLU A 307 91.08 56.40 66.64
C GLU A 307 90.75 57.78 67.29
N GLU A 308 90.85 57.86 68.63
CA GLU A 308 90.74 59.10 69.42
C GLU A 308 91.96 59.27 70.35
N GLN A 309 93.16 59.48 69.80
CA GLN A 309 94.21 60.20 70.53
C GLN A 309 94.87 61.27 69.67
N LEU A 310 94.75 62.51 70.17
CA LEU A 310 95.23 63.74 69.57
C LEU A 310 96.77 63.78 69.42
N HIS A 311 97.20 64.18 68.24
CA HIS A 311 98.04 65.37 68.03
C HIS A 311 98.86 65.91 69.22
N CYS A 312 100.20 65.86 69.12
CA CYS A 312 101.00 67.09 69.22
C CYS A 312 102.47 66.91 68.79
N PHE A 313 103.04 67.99 68.26
CA PHE A 313 104.47 68.42 68.29
C PHE A 313 105.58 67.50 67.72
N ALA A 314 106.72 68.04 67.24
CA ALA A 314 107.03 69.36 66.64
C ALA A 314 108.48 69.38 66.11
N GLU A 315 108.73 70.19 65.08
CA GLU A 315 109.98 70.96 64.82
C GLU A 315 109.66 71.89 63.62
N THR A 316 109.39 73.20 63.69
CA THR A 316 109.96 74.40 64.37
C THR A 316 111.31 74.90 63.87
N SER A 317 111.30 75.64 62.75
CA SER A 317 111.83 77.02 62.64
C SER A 317 111.34 77.63 61.30
N LEU A 318 111.19 78.94 61.08
CA LEU A 318 111.62 80.13 61.83
C LEU A 318 110.45 80.95 62.42
N GLN A 319 110.75 81.82 63.39
CA GLN A 319 109.81 82.71 64.08
C GLN A 319 110.08 84.20 63.81
N ASN A 320 109.10 85.04 64.18
CA ASN A 320 109.20 86.50 64.27
C ASN A 320 110.54 87.01 64.83
N ASP A 321 111.08 88.06 64.20
CA ASP A 321 111.92 89.03 64.92
C ASP A 321 111.01 90.10 65.53
N HIS A 322 111.16 90.36 66.83
CA HIS A 322 110.07 90.94 67.64
C HIS A 322 110.13 92.49 67.75
N LEU A 323 109.01 93.08 68.20
CA LEU A 323 108.82 94.52 68.49
C LEU A 323 109.92 95.15 69.39
N GLN A 324 111.07 95.57 68.84
CA GLN A 324 112.04 96.33 69.66
C GLN A 324 113.02 97.28 68.93
N LYS A 325 112.67 97.91 67.78
CA LYS A 325 113.70 98.70 67.05
C LYS A 325 113.41 100.07 66.42
N LEU A 326 112.30 100.78 66.71
CA LEU A 326 112.31 102.25 66.56
C LEU A 326 111.26 103.07 67.36
N SER A 327 111.11 102.82 68.67
CA SER A 327 110.46 103.79 69.58
C SER A 327 111.37 105.01 69.87
N LYS A 328 111.99 105.62 68.85
CA LYS A 328 113.06 106.61 69.06
C LYS A 328 113.36 107.63 67.95
N THR A 329 112.42 107.89 67.03
CA THR A 329 112.62 109.00 66.08
C THR A 329 111.32 109.73 65.74
N LEU A 330 111.34 111.05 65.96
CA LEU A 330 110.34 112.04 65.51
C LEU A 330 108.95 111.93 66.20
N GLU A 331 108.72 112.33 67.44
CA GLU A 331 109.45 113.28 68.32
C GLU A 331 109.74 114.67 67.68
N ALA A 332 109.27 114.91 66.45
CA ALA A 332 109.49 116.16 65.70
C ALA A 332 108.18 116.77 65.18
N LYS A 333 107.07 116.03 65.12
CA LYS A 333 105.74 116.61 64.80
C LYS A 333 105.07 117.33 65.98
N TYR A 334 105.73 117.36 67.14
CA TYR A 334 105.46 118.34 68.20
C TYR A 334 105.74 119.79 67.74
N ALA A 335 106.43 119.99 66.61
CA ALA A 335 106.70 121.33 66.05
C ALA A 335 105.45 122.09 65.55
N GLN A 336 104.37 121.41 65.13
CA GLN A 336 103.23 122.08 64.47
C GLN A 336 102.21 122.68 65.46
N VAL A 337 102.18 122.18 66.70
CA VAL A 337 101.34 122.75 67.79
C VAL A 337 101.85 124.14 68.23
N LYS A 338 103.10 124.49 67.91
CA LYS A 338 103.71 125.80 68.22
C LYS A 338 103.14 126.99 67.42
N SER A 339 102.18 126.76 66.51
CA SER A 339 101.43 127.82 65.82
C SER A 339 100.36 128.49 66.73
N ILE A 340 99.84 127.73 67.71
CA ILE A 340 99.15 128.22 68.91
C ILE A 340 98.00 129.25 68.67
N LEU A 341 98.00 130.42 69.32
CA LEU A 341 99.14 131.26 69.69
C LEU A 341 98.74 132.75 69.47
N GLU A 342 99.07 133.34 68.32
CA GLU A 342 98.83 134.77 68.05
C GLU A 342 97.39 135.15 67.64
N LYS A 343 96.60 134.26 67.02
CA LYS A 343 95.34 134.68 66.36
C LYS A 343 94.26 135.18 67.34
N ASN A 344 94.24 134.69 68.58
CA ASN A 344 93.20 135.00 69.58
C ASN A 344 93.38 136.38 70.25
N LYS A 345 94.40 137.17 69.89
CA LYS A 345 94.77 138.41 70.59
C LYS A 345 94.04 139.67 70.11
N LYS A 346 93.34 139.64 68.96
CA LYS A 346 92.76 140.84 68.32
C LYS A 346 91.27 141.07 68.55
N GLU A 347 90.46 140.03 68.71
CA GLU A 347 88.98 140.17 68.70
C GLU A 347 88.40 140.68 70.04
N LEU A 348 89.15 140.58 71.14
CA LEU A 348 88.76 141.13 72.45
C LEU A 348 88.68 142.68 72.49
N SER A 349 89.06 143.38 71.42
CA SER A 349 89.20 144.84 71.37
C SER A 349 87.88 145.61 71.17
N GLN A 350 86.83 144.99 70.61
CA GLN A 350 85.61 145.71 70.20
C GLN A 350 84.54 145.87 71.30
N ALA A 351 84.54 145.02 72.34
CA ALA A 351 83.42 144.94 73.30
C ALA A 351 83.27 146.15 74.26
N VAL A 352 84.29 147.02 74.38
CA VAL A 352 84.38 148.00 75.49
C VAL A 352 83.76 149.38 75.17
N LYS A 353 83.59 149.74 73.88
CA LYS A 353 83.32 151.16 73.50
C LYS A 353 81.87 151.66 73.64
N HIS A 354 80.86 150.79 73.72
CA HIS A 354 79.45 151.23 73.61
C HIS A 354 78.76 151.64 74.93
N ARG A 355 79.40 151.47 76.09
CA ARG A 355 78.74 151.66 77.41
C ARG A 355 78.61 153.12 77.89
N ALA A 356 79.24 154.09 77.22
CA ALA A 356 79.42 155.44 77.77
C ALA A 356 78.34 156.49 77.40
N ALA A 357 77.53 156.28 76.36
CA ALA A 357 76.74 157.35 75.74
C ALA A 357 75.34 157.62 76.35
N ALA A 358 74.91 156.84 77.36
CA ALA A 358 73.48 156.68 77.68
C ALA A 358 72.94 157.52 78.86
N LEU A 359 73.66 158.55 79.35
CA LEU A 359 73.42 159.09 80.71
C LEU A 359 73.28 160.63 80.84
N GLN A 360 73.28 161.41 79.75
CA GLN A 360 73.33 162.89 79.84
C GLN A 360 72.02 163.63 79.50
N GLU A 361 71.13 163.05 78.69
CA GLU A 361 70.01 163.80 78.06
C GLU A 361 68.80 164.07 78.99
N SER A 362 68.64 163.29 80.06
CA SER A 362 67.35 163.16 80.76
C SER A 362 66.88 164.36 81.59
N GLN A 363 67.71 165.38 81.83
CA GLN A 363 67.44 166.38 82.89
C GLN A 363 66.84 167.72 82.43
N ARG A 364 66.79 168.03 81.13
CA ARG A 364 66.45 169.40 80.67
C ARG A 364 64.96 169.70 80.47
N LEU A 365 64.13 168.71 80.15
CA LEU A 365 62.78 168.90 79.60
C LEU A 365 61.65 169.21 80.60
N LYS A 366 61.96 169.48 81.88
CA LYS A 366 60.92 169.63 82.92
C LYS A 366 60.29 171.04 83.00
N GLY A 367 60.90 172.07 82.41
CA GLY A 367 60.50 173.46 82.62
C GLY A 367 59.32 173.99 81.79
N ASP A 368 59.11 173.47 80.58
CA ASP A 368 58.28 174.17 79.57
C ASP A 368 56.77 173.88 79.64
N LEU A 369 56.30 173.14 80.65
CA LEU A 369 54.94 172.59 80.69
C LEU A 369 53.85 173.57 81.16
N GLU A 370 54.13 174.40 82.17
CA GLU A 370 53.09 175.14 82.91
C GLU A 370 52.44 176.28 82.10
N ALA A 371 53.11 176.79 81.06
CA ALA A 371 52.59 177.86 80.21
C ALA A 371 51.62 177.40 79.10
N LEU A 372 51.40 176.08 78.95
CA LEU A 372 50.65 175.51 77.82
C LEU A 372 49.15 175.29 78.13
N GLU A 373 48.81 175.12 79.40
CA GLU A 373 47.50 174.61 79.85
C GLU A 373 46.32 175.56 79.56
N ASP A 374 46.51 176.86 79.79
CA ASP A 374 45.50 177.92 79.58
C ASP A 374 45.01 178.04 78.11
N ARG A 375 45.75 177.49 77.14
CA ARG A 375 45.37 177.50 75.72
C ARG A 375 44.52 176.32 75.28
N GLU A 376 44.56 175.18 75.98
CA GLU A 376 43.86 173.97 75.54
C GLU A 376 42.38 173.96 75.91
N SER A 377 42.01 174.60 77.04
CA SER A 377 40.62 174.67 77.53
C SER A 377 39.60 175.11 76.47
N LYS A 378 39.97 176.05 75.59
CA LYS A 378 39.09 176.54 74.51
C LYS A 378 39.02 175.63 73.26
N LYS A 379 39.85 174.59 73.14
CA LYS A 379 39.78 173.63 72.01
C LYS A 379 38.83 172.46 72.28
N VAL A 380 38.70 172.04 73.53
CA VAL A 380 37.98 170.81 73.95
C VAL A 380 36.55 170.74 73.39
N GLY A 381 35.83 171.87 73.34
CA GLY A 381 34.44 171.95 72.88
C GLY A 381 34.21 171.60 71.40
N ASN A 382 35.24 171.60 70.54
CA ASN A 382 35.07 171.17 69.14
C ASN A 382 35.28 169.66 68.95
N PHE A 383 36.19 169.04 69.70
CA PHE A 383 36.49 167.61 69.57
C PHE A 383 35.33 166.69 69.98
N GLN A 384 34.47 167.14 70.91
CA GLN A 384 33.31 166.36 71.37
C GLN A 384 32.30 166.05 70.24
N ARG A 385 32.23 166.85 69.17
CA ARG A 385 31.30 166.62 68.05
C ARG A 385 31.76 165.51 67.10
N GLN A 386 33.07 165.39 66.87
CA GLN A 386 33.65 164.39 65.96
C GLN A 386 33.71 162.98 66.55
N LEU A 387 33.64 162.84 67.88
CA LEU A 387 33.73 161.54 68.56
C LEU A 387 32.43 160.71 68.48
N ALA A 388 31.32 161.30 68.04
CA ALA A 388 30.04 160.60 67.92
C ALA A 388 29.98 159.70 66.67
N GLU A 389 30.32 160.25 65.51
CA GLU A 389 30.23 159.58 64.20
C GLU A 389 31.13 158.32 64.15
N ALA A 390 32.36 158.43 64.67
CA ALA A 390 33.33 157.33 64.71
C ALA A 390 32.91 156.10 65.54
N LYS A 391 31.82 156.17 66.32
CA LYS A 391 31.31 155.01 67.08
C LYS A 391 30.38 154.11 66.28
N GLU A 392 29.69 154.62 65.26
CA GLU A 392 28.72 153.82 64.51
C GLU A 392 29.40 152.77 63.62
N ASP A 393 30.49 153.15 62.94
CA ASP A 393 31.20 152.25 62.03
C ASP A 393 31.92 151.09 62.73
N ASN A 394 32.35 151.29 63.98
CA ASN A 394 32.93 150.22 64.79
C ASN A 394 31.95 149.06 65.00
N CYS A 395 30.66 149.31 65.20
CA CYS A 395 29.65 148.25 65.35
C CYS A 395 29.45 147.43 64.08
N LYS A 396 29.59 148.04 62.89
CA LYS A 396 29.46 147.36 61.59
C LYS A 396 30.60 146.35 61.36
N VAL A 397 31.81 146.70 61.79
CA VAL A 397 33.00 145.83 61.72
C VAL A 397 32.87 144.59 62.63
N THR A 398 32.31 144.74 63.84
CA THR A 398 32.12 143.60 64.76
C THR A 398 31.25 142.50 64.15
N ILE A 399 30.09 142.87 63.59
CA ILE A 399 29.13 141.91 63.00
C ILE A 399 29.78 141.12 61.85
N MET A 400 30.53 141.79 60.97
CA MET A 400 31.24 141.12 59.88
C MET A 400 32.28 140.09 60.36
N LEU A 401 32.93 140.34 61.50
CA LEU A 401 33.89 139.38 62.07
C LEU A 401 33.20 138.16 62.67
N GLU A 402 32.04 138.34 63.31
CA GLU A 402 31.24 137.23 63.85
C GLU A 402 30.70 136.32 62.73
N ASP A 403 30.18 136.89 61.64
CA ASP A 403 29.73 136.13 60.47
C ASP A 403 30.85 135.29 59.82
N VAL A 404 32.05 135.87 59.70
CA VAL A 404 33.23 135.16 59.14
C VAL A 404 33.68 134.01 60.06
N LEU A 405 33.68 134.21 61.37
CA LEU A 405 34.03 133.17 62.34
C LEU A 405 32.98 132.04 62.38
N ALA A 406 31.70 132.37 62.33
CA ALA A 406 30.61 131.40 62.22
C ALA A 406 30.71 130.58 60.91
N SER A 407 31.04 131.23 59.80
CA SER A 407 31.28 130.59 58.50
C SER A 407 32.48 129.61 58.56
N HIS A 408 33.62 130.03 59.15
CA HIS A 408 34.78 129.16 59.34
C HIS A 408 34.44 127.95 60.23
N SER A 409 33.74 128.14 61.35
CA SER A 409 33.36 127.05 62.26
C SER A 409 32.48 126.01 61.53
N LYS A 410 31.50 126.48 60.75
CA LYS A 410 30.61 125.64 59.92
C LYS A 410 31.37 124.88 58.82
N MET A 411 32.34 125.54 58.16
CA MET A 411 33.19 124.91 57.15
C MET A 411 34.12 123.85 57.76
N GLN A 412 34.68 124.11 58.94
CA GLN A 412 35.52 123.13 59.65
C GLN A 412 34.72 121.88 60.05
N GLY A 413 33.53 122.03 60.63
CA GLY A 413 32.68 120.88 60.97
C GLY A 413 32.26 120.05 59.74
N ALA A 414 32.08 120.68 58.57
CA ALA A 414 31.84 119.98 57.31
C ALA A 414 33.07 119.19 56.84
N LEU A 415 34.27 119.78 56.94
CA LEU A 415 35.53 119.12 56.59
C LEU A 415 35.82 117.91 57.50
N GLU A 416 35.62 118.05 58.81
CA GLU A 416 35.78 116.98 59.79
C GLU A 416 34.82 115.81 59.51
N LYS A 417 33.55 116.10 59.16
CA LYS A 417 32.57 115.07 58.76
C LYS A 417 33.01 114.30 57.51
N VAL A 418 33.45 114.99 56.46
CA VAL A 418 33.99 114.34 55.24
C VAL A 418 35.22 113.50 55.56
N GLN A 419 36.11 113.96 56.45
CA GLN A 419 37.29 113.20 56.85
C GLN A 419 36.94 111.92 57.64
N ILE A 420 35.88 111.94 58.44
CA ILE A 420 35.35 110.73 59.11
C ILE A 420 34.73 109.77 58.09
N GLU A 421 33.90 110.26 57.17
CA GLU A 421 33.26 109.44 56.13
C GLU A 421 34.30 108.76 55.22
N LEU A 422 35.35 109.46 54.80
CA LEU A 422 36.45 108.88 54.03
C LEU A 422 37.15 107.75 54.78
N ARG A 423 37.48 107.95 56.07
CA ARG A 423 38.09 106.90 56.91
C ARG A 423 37.19 105.68 57.08
N GLN A 424 35.87 105.85 57.12
CA GLN A 424 34.90 104.75 57.14
C GLN A 424 34.90 103.99 55.80
N ARG A 425 34.95 104.69 54.66
CA ARG A 425 35.06 104.07 53.33
C ARG A 425 36.37 103.31 53.14
N ASP A 426 37.49 103.84 53.62
CA ASP A 426 38.78 103.14 53.57
C ASP A 426 38.75 101.83 54.38
N ALA A 427 38.09 101.84 55.55
CA ALA A 427 37.88 100.65 56.37
C ALA A 427 36.93 99.62 55.70
N GLU A 428 35.84 100.08 55.08
CA GLU A 428 34.92 99.25 54.27
C GLU A 428 35.67 98.58 53.10
N ILE A 429 36.44 99.35 52.34
CA ILE A 429 37.28 98.87 51.23
C ILE A 429 38.35 97.87 51.72
N ALA A 430 38.96 98.10 52.89
CA ALA A 430 39.90 97.16 53.49
C ALA A 430 39.22 95.84 53.91
N GLY A 431 38.01 95.91 54.46
CA GLY A 431 37.16 94.75 54.77
C GLY A 431 36.85 93.92 53.52
N LEU A 432 36.32 94.55 52.47
CA LEU A 432 35.99 93.89 51.21
C LEU A 432 37.22 93.29 50.51
N LYS A 433 38.39 93.95 50.59
CA LYS A 433 39.68 93.38 50.11
C LYS A 433 40.07 92.11 50.86
N LYS A 434 39.91 92.10 52.19
CA LYS A 434 40.18 90.92 53.04
C LYS A 434 39.21 89.78 52.75
N GLU A 435 37.92 90.08 52.58
CA GLU A 435 36.90 89.09 52.22
C GLU A 435 37.17 88.49 50.84
N ARG A 436 37.48 89.32 49.83
CA ARG A 436 37.87 88.86 48.48
C ARG A 436 39.08 87.91 48.52
N ALA A 437 40.07 88.17 49.38
CA ALA A 437 41.22 87.29 49.53
C ALA A 437 40.85 85.92 50.16
N LEU A 438 39.97 85.91 51.18
CA LEU A 438 39.46 84.68 51.78
C LEU A 438 38.61 83.86 50.79
N ASN A 439 37.75 84.54 50.02
CA ASN A 439 36.93 83.89 48.99
C ASN A 439 37.79 83.32 47.85
N LEU A 440 38.85 84.01 47.42
CA LEU A 440 39.82 83.48 46.46
C LEU A 440 40.53 82.22 46.99
N GLN A 441 40.97 82.23 48.25
CA GLN A 441 41.55 81.05 48.90
C GLN A 441 40.56 79.88 49.00
N ARG A 442 39.26 80.16 49.18
CA ARG A 442 38.20 79.14 49.21
C ARG A 442 37.97 78.53 47.82
N VAL A 443 37.96 79.34 46.76
CA VAL A 443 37.86 78.87 45.38
C VAL A 443 39.03 77.92 45.05
N GLN A 444 40.27 78.33 45.34
CA GLN A 444 41.47 77.51 45.12
C GLN A 444 41.45 76.14 45.81
N LYS A 445 40.80 76.03 46.98
CA LYS A 445 40.61 74.73 47.66
C LYS A 445 39.59 73.85 46.94
N LEU A 446 38.46 74.42 46.52
CA LEU A 446 37.43 73.71 45.79
C LEU A 446 37.91 73.26 44.40
N GLU A 447 38.73 74.07 43.73
CA GLU A 447 39.41 73.71 42.48
C GLU A 447 40.31 72.47 42.69
N ALA A 448 41.19 72.49 43.70
CA ALA A 448 42.06 71.36 44.03
C ALA A 448 41.30 70.10 44.49
N GLU A 449 40.15 70.25 45.17
CA GLU A 449 39.26 69.13 45.51
C GLU A 449 38.62 68.54 44.24
N VAL A 450 38.15 69.37 43.31
CA VAL A 450 37.59 68.92 42.02
C VAL A 450 38.65 68.18 41.19
N ASP A 451 39.87 68.72 41.07
CA ASP A 451 40.99 68.05 40.39
C ASP A 451 41.29 66.68 41.01
N GLN A 452 41.27 66.58 42.36
CA GLN A 452 41.45 65.30 43.04
C GLN A 452 40.33 64.30 42.72
N TRP A 453 39.07 64.74 42.65
CA TRP A 453 37.95 63.86 42.28
C TRP A 453 38.00 63.44 40.81
N GLN A 454 38.40 64.33 39.89
CA GLN A 454 38.61 63.98 38.48
C GLN A 454 39.73 62.95 38.31
N ALA A 455 40.86 63.12 39.01
CA ALA A 455 41.96 62.15 39.00
C ALA A 455 41.54 60.78 39.56
N ARG A 456 40.73 60.75 40.64
CA ARG A 456 40.15 59.51 41.18
C ARG A 456 39.21 58.85 40.17
N MET A 457 38.35 59.62 39.50
CA MET A 457 37.42 59.08 38.49
C MET A 457 38.18 58.41 37.35
N LEU A 458 39.23 59.06 36.82
CA LEU A 458 40.05 58.50 35.74
C LEU A 458 40.76 57.20 36.15
N ILE A 459 41.18 57.06 37.41
CA ILE A 459 41.75 55.82 37.95
C ILE A 459 40.69 54.71 38.01
N VAL A 460 39.47 55.02 38.49
CA VAL A 460 38.36 54.06 38.52
C VAL A 460 37.93 53.64 37.11
N ASP A 461 37.82 54.59 36.18
CA ASP A 461 37.49 54.32 34.78
C ASP A 461 38.54 53.45 34.11
N THR A 462 39.83 53.71 34.32
CA THR A 462 40.92 52.90 33.76
C THR A 462 41.00 51.51 34.38
N GLN A 463 40.80 51.37 35.69
CA GLN A 463 40.68 50.08 36.37
C GLN A 463 39.49 49.27 35.84
N HIS A 464 38.28 49.86 35.83
CA HIS A 464 37.07 49.24 35.29
C HIS A 464 37.25 48.82 33.83
N ASN A 465 37.85 49.67 32.99
CA ASN A 465 38.19 49.32 31.61
C ASN A 465 39.19 48.15 31.51
N SER A 466 40.17 48.07 32.42
CA SER A 466 41.19 47.01 32.41
C SER A 466 40.65 45.65 32.86
N GLU A 467 39.67 45.62 33.77
CA GLU A 467 39.08 44.39 34.29
C GLU A 467 37.87 43.93 33.45
N MET A 468 36.97 44.85 33.08
CA MET A 468 35.74 44.50 32.35
C MET A 468 35.99 44.15 30.89
N LYS A 469 36.96 44.75 30.19
CA LYS A 469 37.21 44.44 28.76
C LYS A 469 37.69 43.00 28.53
N PRO A 470 38.60 42.42 29.34
CA PRO A 470 38.92 40.99 29.28
C PRO A 470 37.73 40.10 29.62
N LEU A 471 36.97 40.41 30.69
CA LEU A 471 35.80 39.62 31.11
C LEU A 471 34.70 39.63 30.05
N GLN A 472 34.39 40.79 29.46
CA GLN A 472 33.43 40.93 28.36
C GLN A 472 33.85 40.10 27.15
N LYS A 473 35.13 40.18 26.73
CA LYS A 473 35.66 39.34 25.64
C LYS A 473 35.55 37.84 25.94
N SER A 474 35.86 37.42 27.16
CA SER A 474 35.75 36.02 27.59
C SER A 474 34.29 35.54 27.57
N LEU A 475 33.36 36.38 28.02
CA LEU A 475 31.92 36.13 27.98
C LEU A 475 31.39 36.03 26.55
N ASP A 476 31.83 36.91 25.65
CA ASP A 476 31.38 36.90 24.25
C ASP A 476 31.97 35.71 23.46
N VAL A 477 33.21 35.29 23.75
CA VAL A 477 33.75 34.02 23.23
C VAL A 477 32.94 32.83 23.76
N ALA A 478 32.66 32.76 25.06
CA ALA A 478 31.86 31.67 25.63
C ALA A 478 30.41 31.65 25.10
N ARG A 479 29.82 32.81 24.79
CA ARG A 479 28.51 32.92 24.11
C ARG A 479 28.57 32.37 22.69
N GLU A 480 29.61 32.71 21.94
CA GLU A 480 29.79 32.25 20.56
C GLU A 480 30.11 30.74 20.49
N ASP A 481 30.88 30.20 21.45
CA ASP A 481 31.11 28.76 21.54
C ASP A 481 29.86 27.99 21.99
N ASN A 482 29.06 28.53 22.92
CA ASN A 482 27.72 28.00 23.22
C ASN A 482 26.78 28.06 22.01
N ARG A 483 26.86 29.09 21.17
CA ARG A 483 26.09 29.20 19.93
C ARG A 483 26.50 28.10 18.92
N LYS A 484 27.80 27.85 18.74
CA LYS A 484 28.31 26.74 17.91
C LYS A 484 27.86 25.38 18.45
N LEU A 485 27.93 25.17 19.77
CA LEU A 485 27.46 23.93 20.41
C LEU A 485 25.95 23.72 20.19
N ALA A 486 25.13 24.77 20.34
CA ALA A 486 23.70 24.69 20.06
C ALA A 486 23.40 24.33 18.58
N ILE A 487 24.11 24.95 17.63
CA ILE A 487 23.97 24.64 16.19
C ILE A 487 24.43 23.19 15.91
N SER A 488 25.53 22.74 16.51
CA SER A 488 26.04 21.37 16.33
C SER A 488 25.10 20.32 16.94
N LEU A 489 24.47 20.61 18.08
CA LEU A 489 23.46 19.74 18.71
C LEU A 489 22.20 19.67 17.85
N GLU A 490 21.73 20.81 17.34
CA GLU A 490 20.58 20.88 16.43
C GLU A 490 20.84 20.07 15.14
N GLN A 491 22.02 20.22 14.53
CA GLN A 491 22.43 19.41 13.38
C GLN A 491 22.50 17.91 13.68
N ALA A 492 23.00 17.53 14.87
CA ALA A 492 23.03 16.13 15.30
C ALA A 492 21.62 15.56 15.54
N LEU A 493 20.70 16.36 16.11
CA LEU A 493 19.29 15.97 16.29
C LEU A 493 18.57 15.84 14.94
N GLN A 494 18.76 16.76 14.01
CA GLN A 494 18.20 16.67 12.65
C GLN A 494 18.74 15.44 11.89
N ALA A 495 20.03 15.15 11.99
CA ALA A 495 20.62 13.94 11.42
C ALA A 495 20.04 12.66 12.05
N ASN A 496 19.85 12.63 13.38
CA ASN A 496 19.26 11.50 14.07
C ASN A 496 17.78 11.28 13.68
N ASN A 497 16.98 12.35 13.63
CA ASN A 497 15.59 12.29 13.17
C ASN A 497 15.47 11.79 11.72
N HIS A 498 16.39 12.20 10.85
CA HIS A 498 16.46 11.73 9.47
C HIS A 498 16.86 10.24 9.37
N LEU A 499 17.73 9.75 10.25
CA LEU A 499 18.07 8.33 10.37
C LEU A 499 16.90 7.51 10.94
N GLN A 500 16.17 8.04 11.92
CA GLN A 500 14.95 7.40 12.44
C GLN A 500 13.89 7.26 11.34
N THR A 501 13.59 8.34 10.60
CA THR A 501 12.62 8.29 9.49
C THR A 501 13.03 7.29 8.41
N LYS A 502 14.34 7.11 8.17
CA LYS A 502 14.88 6.07 7.28
C LYS A 502 14.70 4.66 7.85
N LEU A 503 14.88 4.47 9.16
CA LEU A 503 14.66 3.21 9.85
C LEU A 503 13.18 2.80 9.80
N ASP A 504 12.27 3.72 10.15
CA ASP A 504 10.82 3.52 10.13
C ASP A 504 10.35 3.08 8.72
N HIS A 505 10.84 3.75 7.67
CA HIS A 505 10.52 3.41 6.28
C HIS A 505 11.18 2.10 5.78
N ILE A 506 12.21 1.60 6.46
CA ILE A 506 12.78 0.27 6.22
C ILE A 506 11.96 -0.80 6.96
N GLN A 507 11.47 -0.50 8.17
CA GLN A 507 10.57 -1.38 8.93
C GLN A 507 9.23 -1.57 8.20
N GLU A 508 8.58 -0.50 7.74
CA GLU A 508 7.34 -0.57 6.94
C GLU A 508 7.52 -1.46 5.69
N LYS A 509 8.67 -1.35 5.02
CA LYS A 509 9.01 -2.20 3.86
C LYS A 509 9.26 -3.66 4.24
N LEU A 510 9.86 -3.91 5.41
CA LEU A 510 10.09 -5.26 5.92
C LEU A 510 8.76 -5.91 6.30
N GLU A 511 7.94 -5.26 7.11
CA GLU A 511 6.60 -5.73 7.51
C GLU A 511 5.72 -6.01 6.28
N LYS A 512 5.74 -5.12 5.27
CA LYS A 512 5.05 -5.35 4.00
C LYS A 512 5.59 -6.57 3.26
N LYS A 513 6.91 -6.82 3.27
CA LYS A 513 7.50 -8.00 2.62
C LYS A 513 7.26 -9.29 3.38
N GLU A 514 7.18 -9.24 4.71
CA GLU A 514 6.75 -10.36 5.55
C GLU A 514 5.28 -10.70 5.29
N LEU A 515 4.40 -9.70 5.18
CA LEU A 515 3.01 -9.89 4.81
C LEU A 515 2.85 -10.43 3.37
N GLU A 516 3.60 -9.92 2.39
CA GLU A 516 3.63 -10.48 1.04
C GLU A 516 4.11 -11.94 1.04
N TRP A 517 5.11 -12.29 1.86
CA TRP A 517 5.61 -13.66 2.01
C TRP A 517 4.58 -14.60 2.66
N GLN A 518 3.91 -14.17 3.73
CA GLN A 518 2.84 -14.94 4.38
C GLN A 518 1.65 -15.21 3.43
N ASN A 519 1.29 -14.22 2.60
CA ASN A 519 0.26 -14.42 1.57
C ASN A 519 0.70 -15.42 0.49
N LEU A 520 1.97 -15.40 0.08
CA LEU A 520 2.50 -16.38 -0.89
C LEU A 520 2.64 -17.79 -0.28
N GLU A 521 2.99 -17.90 1.00
CA GLU A 521 3.09 -19.17 1.71
C GLU A 521 1.70 -19.81 1.85
N THR A 522 0.69 -19.07 2.34
CA THR A 522 -0.69 -19.58 2.45
C THR A 522 -1.35 -19.87 1.10
N LEU A 523 -0.97 -19.17 0.03
CA LEU A 523 -1.32 -19.54 -1.34
C LEU A 523 -0.64 -20.85 -1.76
N ARG A 524 0.64 -21.06 -1.43
CA ARG A 524 1.35 -22.32 -1.74
C ARG A 524 0.73 -23.50 -1.00
N GLU A 525 0.46 -23.35 0.29
CA GLU A 525 -0.21 -24.37 1.11
C GLU A 525 -1.56 -24.78 0.50
N ARG A 526 -2.39 -23.79 0.12
CA ARG A 526 -3.67 -24.04 -0.55
C ARG A 526 -3.50 -24.77 -1.88
N MET A 527 -2.60 -24.32 -2.75
CA MET A 527 -2.32 -25.00 -4.02
C MET A 527 -1.83 -26.44 -3.80
N THR A 528 -1.03 -26.71 -2.76
CA THR A 528 -0.60 -28.08 -2.44
C THR A 528 -1.72 -28.95 -1.88
N GLU A 529 -2.66 -28.37 -1.12
CA GLU A 529 -3.83 -29.06 -0.58
C GLU A 529 -4.86 -29.36 -1.68
N GLU A 530 -5.12 -28.41 -2.58
CA GLU A 530 -5.94 -28.61 -3.78
C GLU A 530 -5.37 -29.74 -4.64
N CYS A 531 -4.07 -29.72 -4.94
CA CYS A 531 -3.39 -30.82 -5.64
C CYS A 531 -3.45 -32.16 -4.88
N ARG A 532 -3.41 -32.16 -3.54
CA ARG A 532 -3.53 -33.38 -2.72
C ARG A 532 -4.93 -33.98 -2.85
N VAL A 533 -5.96 -33.15 -2.72
CA VAL A 533 -7.37 -33.57 -2.83
C VAL A 533 -7.69 -34.05 -4.26
N GLU A 534 -7.20 -33.38 -5.30
CA GLU A 534 -7.36 -33.86 -6.69
C GLU A 534 -6.68 -35.22 -6.90
N ALA A 535 -5.47 -35.42 -6.37
CA ALA A 535 -4.76 -36.70 -6.45
C ALA A 535 -5.50 -37.83 -5.71
N GLU A 536 -6.08 -37.54 -4.55
CA GLU A 536 -6.89 -38.48 -3.76
C GLU A 536 -8.20 -38.84 -4.48
N MET A 537 -8.93 -37.86 -5.00
CA MET A 537 -10.13 -38.07 -5.83
C MET A 537 -9.82 -38.91 -7.10
N HIS A 538 -8.65 -38.73 -7.71
CA HIS A 538 -8.20 -39.56 -8.82
C HIS A 538 -7.82 -40.98 -8.38
N ALA A 539 -7.16 -41.15 -7.23
CA ALA A 539 -6.84 -42.47 -6.67
C ALA A 539 -8.10 -43.27 -6.33
N GLU A 540 -9.09 -42.65 -5.67
CA GLU A 540 -10.39 -43.26 -5.37
C GLU A 540 -11.12 -43.70 -6.65
N ARG A 541 -11.15 -42.85 -7.68
CA ARG A 541 -11.77 -43.18 -8.96
C ARG A 541 -11.08 -44.36 -9.66
N ILE A 542 -9.76 -44.44 -9.57
CA ILE A 542 -8.99 -45.59 -10.09
C ILE A 542 -9.30 -46.86 -9.27
N GLU A 543 -9.44 -46.77 -7.96
CA GLU A 543 -9.80 -47.91 -7.12
C GLU A 543 -11.24 -48.40 -7.36
N ALA A 544 -12.19 -47.47 -7.53
CA ALA A 544 -13.57 -47.79 -7.91
C ALA A 544 -13.63 -48.53 -9.26
N LEU A 545 -12.91 -48.05 -10.28
CA LEU A 545 -12.80 -48.73 -11.57
C LEU A 545 -12.12 -50.11 -11.45
N ARG A 546 -11.08 -50.25 -10.62
CA ARG A 546 -10.45 -51.57 -10.33
C ARG A 546 -11.45 -52.54 -9.70
N LYS A 547 -12.26 -52.08 -8.74
CA LYS A 547 -13.34 -52.88 -8.11
C LYS A 547 -14.39 -53.28 -9.15
N GLN A 548 -14.85 -52.35 -9.99
CA GLN A 548 -15.79 -52.62 -11.08
C GLN A 548 -15.23 -53.70 -12.04
N PHE A 549 -14.05 -53.49 -12.63
CA PHE A 549 -13.44 -54.46 -13.55
C PHE A 549 -13.20 -55.83 -12.91
N GLN A 550 -12.89 -55.89 -11.61
CA GLN A 550 -12.79 -57.17 -10.90
C GLN A 550 -14.15 -57.87 -10.80
N THR A 551 -15.24 -57.15 -10.46
CA THR A 551 -16.59 -57.74 -10.43
C THR A 551 -17.06 -58.19 -11.81
N GLU A 552 -16.84 -57.38 -12.86
CA GLU A 552 -17.15 -57.73 -14.25
C GLU A 552 -16.39 -58.99 -14.70
N ARG A 553 -15.09 -59.08 -14.37
CA ARG A 553 -14.25 -60.25 -14.64
C ARG A 553 -14.71 -61.49 -13.89
N GLU A 554 -15.25 -61.35 -12.69
CA GLU A 554 -15.82 -62.46 -11.94
C GLU A 554 -17.19 -62.91 -12.45
N THR A 555 -18.05 -61.99 -12.90
CA THR A 555 -19.31 -62.35 -13.58
C THR A 555 -19.03 -63.01 -14.93
N ALA A 556 -18.10 -62.49 -15.73
CA ALA A 556 -17.70 -63.09 -17.00
C ALA A 556 -17.12 -64.51 -16.84
N LYS A 557 -16.30 -64.75 -15.79
CA LYS A 557 -15.85 -66.11 -15.44
C LYS A 557 -17.02 -67.05 -15.12
N LYS A 558 -18.00 -66.60 -14.34
CA LYS A 558 -19.19 -67.41 -13.96
C LYS A 558 -20.05 -67.73 -15.18
N VAL A 559 -20.26 -66.77 -16.09
CA VAL A 559 -20.97 -66.97 -17.37
C VAL A 559 -20.23 -67.98 -18.24
N ALA A 560 -18.93 -67.79 -18.50
CA ALA A 560 -18.15 -68.72 -19.32
C ALA A 560 -18.07 -70.15 -18.72
N GLN A 561 -18.09 -70.29 -17.39
CA GLN A 561 -18.20 -71.59 -16.71
C GLN A 561 -19.57 -72.23 -16.92
N TRP A 562 -20.65 -71.44 -16.91
CA TRP A 562 -22.01 -71.91 -17.15
C TRP A 562 -22.23 -72.30 -18.62
N GLU A 563 -21.79 -71.48 -19.57
CA GLU A 563 -21.79 -71.76 -21.02
C GLU A 563 -21.01 -73.03 -21.35
N LEU A 564 -19.84 -73.25 -20.71
CA LEU A 564 -19.07 -74.49 -20.87
C LEU A 564 -19.83 -75.70 -20.31
N ALA A 565 -20.49 -75.56 -19.15
CA ALA A 565 -21.28 -76.64 -18.55
C ALA A 565 -22.53 -76.99 -19.39
N GLU A 566 -23.20 -75.98 -19.96
CA GLU A 566 -24.33 -76.14 -20.89
C GLU A 566 -23.87 -76.78 -22.20
N SER A 567 -22.79 -76.28 -22.82
CA SER A 567 -22.19 -76.84 -24.04
C SER A 567 -21.79 -78.31 -23.85
N LEU A 568 -21.20 -78.68 -22.71
CA LEU A 568 -20.94 -80.08 -22.35
C LEU A 568 -22.23 -80.90 -22.18
N SER A 569 -23.34 -80.29 -21.77
CA SER A 569 -24.65 -80.95 -21.68
C SER A 569 -25.29 -81.17 -23.05
N ILE A 570 -25.24 -80.16 -23.92
CA ILE A 570 -25.65 -80.27 -25.32
C ILE A 570 -24.80 -81.32 -26.04
N GLN A 571 -23.48 -81.38 -25.78
CA GLN A 571 -22.60 -82.40 -26.35
C GLN A 571 -22.97 -83.82 -25.88
N ARG A 572 -23.32 -84.02 -24.60
CA ARG A 572 -23.85 -85.30 -24.10
C ARG A 572 -25.15 -85.69 -24.81
N PHE A 573 -26.11 -84.77 -24.89
CA PHE A 573 -27.38 -85.00 -25.57
C PHE A 573 -27.20 -85.33 -27.07
N VAL A 574 -26.30 -84.65 -27.78
CA VAL A 574 -25.96 -84.95 -29.18
C VAL A 574 -25.30 -86.32 -29.32
N LEU A 575 -24.49 -86.76 -28.36
CA LEU A 575 -23.91 -88.10 -28.34
C LEU A 575 -25.00 -89.18 -28.13
N GLU A 576 -25.91 -88.96 -27.19
CA GLU A 576 -27.07 -89.84 -26.92
C GLU A 576 -27.99 -89.94 -28.15
N MET A 577 -28.35 -88.80 -28.75
CA MET A 577 -29.11 -88.75 -30.02
C MET A 577 -28.38 -89.46 -31.17
N SER A 578 -27.05 -89.33 -31.26
CA SER A 578 -26.24 -90.07 -32.25
C SER A 578 -26.28 -91.58 -32.00
N ASN A 579 -26.32 -92.03 -30.75
CA ASN A 579 -26.42 -93.45 -30.40
C ASN A 579 -27.82 -94.00 -30.67
N LEU A 580 -28.88 -93.29 -30.25
CA LEU A 580 -30.27 -93.61 -30.58
C LEU A 580 -30.48 -93.68 -32.12
N GLN A 581 -29.84 -92.80 -32.88
CA GLN A 581 -29.90 -92.83 -34.35
C GLN A 581 -29.22 -94.07 -34.94
N LYS A 582 -28.12 -94.56 -34.35
CA LYS A 582 -27.46 -95.83 -34.75
C LYS A 582 -28.32 -97.02 -34.39
N GLU A 583 -28.92 -97.04 -33.20
CA GLU A 583 -29.83 -98.10 -32.74
C GLU A 583 -31.07 -98.19 -33.65
N MET A 584 -31.69 -97.06 -33.98
CA MET A 584 -32.80 -96.99 -34.94
C MET A 584 -32.39 -97.50 -36.34
N GLN A 585 -31.19 -97.17 -36.82
CA GLN A 585 -30.68 -97.70 -38.10
C GLN A 585 -30.40 -99.20 -38.06
N LEU A 586 -29.95 -99.75 -36.93
CA LEU A 586 -29.75 -101.19 -36.74
C LEU A 586 -31.10 -101.93 -36.66
N LEU A 587 -32.07 -101.36 -35.95
CA LEU A 587 -33.44 -101.88 -35.87
C LEU A 587 -34.11 -101.92 -37.25
N ALA A 588 -34.00 -100.84 -38.03
CA ALA A 588 -34.53 -100.77 -39.40
C ALA A 588 -33.88 -101.81 -40.34
N LYS A 589 -32.57 -102.06 -40.22
CA LYS A 589 -31.88 -103.14 -40.96
C LYS A 589 -32.41 -104.51 -40.55
N SER A 590 -32.55 -104.78 -39.26
CA SER A 590 -33.08 -106.05 -38.75
C SER A 590 -34.54 -106.28 -39.20
N GLN A 591 -35.36 -105.23 -39.21
CA GLN A 591 -36.73 -105.27 -39.74
C GLN A 591 -36.77 -105.56 -41.24
N TYR A 592 -35.86 -104.97 -42.04
CA TYR A 592 -35.75 -105.27 -43.45
C TYR A 592 -35.31 -106.72 -43.72
N GLU A 593 -34.30 -107.22 -43.01
CA GLU A 593 -33.85 -108.60 -43.14
C GLU A 593 -34.92 -109.62 -42.73
N THR A 594 -35.65 -109.38 -41.65
CA THR A 594 -36.75 -110.26 -41.21
C THR A 594 -37.92 -110.21 -42.21
N SER A 595 -38.27 -109.04 -42.74
CA SER A 595 -39.24 -108.94 -43.85
C SER A 595 -38.79 -109.70 -45.11
N ALA A 596 -37.50 -109.63 -45.46
CA ALA A 596 -36.94 -110.39 -46.59
C ALA A 596 -36.99 -111.90 -46.37
N ARG A 597 -36.63 -112.39 -45.16
CA ARG A 597 -36.76 -113.80 -44.78
C ARG A 597 -38.21 -114.29 -44.88
N ASN A 598 -39.17 -113.50 -44.37
CA ASN A 598 -40.59 -113.83 -44.43
C ASN A 598 -41.09 -113.92 -45.89
N ARG A 599 -40.76 -112.94 -46.75
CA ARG A 599 -41.09 -113.00 -48.19
C ARG A 599 -40.52 -114.23 -48.89
N GLN A 600 -39.31 -114.66 -48.51
CA GLN A 600 -38.71 -115.87 -49.07
C GLN A 600 -39.44 -117.15 -48.60
N GLN A 601 -39.91 -117.20 -47.35
CA GLN A 601 -40.77 -118.28 -46.85
C GLN A 601 -42.15 -118.28 -47.52
N GLU A 602 -42.77 -117.12 -47.74
CA GLU A 602 -44.03 -117.00 -48.50
C GLU A 602 -43.88 -117.53 -49.93
N LEU A 603 -42.78 -117.23 -50.61
CA LEU A 603 -42.47 -117.77 -51.93
C LEU A 603 -42.30 -119.30 -51.90
N GLN A 604 -41.58 -119.85 -50.92
CA GLN A 604 -41.44 -121.31 -50.73
C GLN A 604 -42.80 -121.98 -50.49
N LEU A 605 -43.63 -121.44 -49.60
CA LEU A 605 -44.99 -121.92 -49.35
C LEU A 605 -45.89 -121.82 -50.60
N SER A 606 -45.71 -120.79 -51.43
CA SER A 606 -46.44 -120.66 -52.70
C SER A 606 -46.03 -121.71 -53.73
N ALA A 607 -44.76 -122.13 -53.75
CA ALA A 607 -44.26 -123.19 -54.60
C ALA A 607 -44.73 -124.58 -54.13
N GLU A 608 -44.73 -124.82 -52.81
CA GLU A 608 -45.28 -126.05 -52.23
C GLU A 608 -46.78 -126.20 -52.54
N ARG A 609 -47.56 -125.12 -52.40
CA ARG A 609 -49.00 -125.10 -52.77
C ARG A 609 -49.23 -125.44 -54.24
N LYS A 610 -48.42 -124.91 -55.16
CA LYS A 610 -48.48 -125.26 -56.59
C LYS A 610 -48.16 -126.73 -56.85
N MET A 611 -47.15 -127.28 -56.17
CA MET A 611 -46.83 -128.70 -56.25
C MET A 611 -47.96 -129.59 -55.71
N ARG A 612 -48.60 -129.21 -54.59
CA ARG A 612 -49.79 -129.92 -54.09
C ARG A 612 -50.93 -129.90 -55.11
N GLN A 613 -51.25 -128.75 -55.69
CA GLN A 613 -52.30 -128.64 -56.73
C GLN A 613 -52.00 -129.48 -57.98
N GLN A 614 -50.73 -129.56 -58.41
CA GLN A 614 -50.32 -130.44 -59.51
C GLN A 614 -50.45 -131.93 -59.16
N LEU A 615 -50.19 -132.32 -57.91
CA LEU A 615 -50.38 -133.69 -57.44
C LEU A 615 -51.87 -134.03 -57.29
N GLU A 616 -52.70 -133.13 -56.75
CA GLU A 616 -54.16 -133.28 -56.68
C GLU A 616 -54.79 -133.44 -58.06
N GLY A 617 -54.40 -132.60 -59.04
CA GLY A 617 -54.88 -132.73 -60.42
C GLY A 617 -54.54 -134.09 -61.03
N ARG A 618 -53.31 -134.57 -60.85
CA ARG A 618 -52.90 -135.91 -61.32
C ARG A 618 -53.62 -137.05 -60.59
N CYS A 619 -53.96 -136.88 -59.32
CA CYS A 619 -54.82 -137.84 -58.61
C CYS A 619 -56.23 -137.86 -59.19
N GLN A 620 -56.82 -136.71 -59.50
CA GLN A 620 -58.13 -136.61 -60.15
C GLN A 620 -58.13 -137.26 -61.54
N GLU A 621 -57.14 -136.96 -62.39
CA GLU A 621 -56.95 -137.61 -63.70
C GLU A 621 -56.91 -139.15 -63.60
N LEU A 622 -56.17 -139.68 -62.62
CA LEU A 622 -56.07 -141.12 -62.36
C LEU A 622 -57.40 -141.71 -61.84
N GLU A 623 -58.11 -141.01 -60.96
CA GLU A 623 -59.45 -141.42 -60.51
C GLU A 623 -60.45 -141.46 -61.67
N GLU A 624 -60.42 -140.50 -62.59
CA GLU A 624 -61.30 -140.48 -63.77
C GLU A 624 -60.95 -141.59 -64.75
N ALA A 625 -59.67 -141.88 -64.96
CA ALA A 625 -59.22 -143.02 -65.77
C ALA A 625 -59.70 -144.36 -65.17
N VAL A 626 -59.59 -144.55 -63.86
CA VAL A 626 -60.13 -145.74 -63.15
C VAL A 626 -61.66 -145.80 -63.26
N ARG A 627 -62.35 -144.66 -63.17
CA ARG A 627 -63.82 -144.55 -63.32
C ARG A 627 -64.28 -144.91 -64.74
N HIS A 628 -63.51 -144.53 -65.77
CA HIS A 628 -63.75 -144.92 -67.16
C HIS A 628 -63.47 -146.42 -67.39
N LEU A 629 -62.37 -146.95 -66.88
CA LEU A 629 -62.04 -148.38 -67.01
C LEU A 629 -63.11 -149.29 -66.38
N LYS A 630 -63.70 -148.88 -65.24
CA LYS A 630 -64.87 -149.58 -64.66
C LYS A 630 -66.06 -149.61 -65.61
N LYS A 631 -66.47 -148.46 -66.17
CA LYS A 631 -67.59 -148.39 -67.13
C LYS A 631 -67.35 -149.24 -68.37
N CYS A 632 -66.11 -149.25 -68.88
CA CYS A 632 -65.76 -150.10 -70.02
C CYS A 632 -65.87 -151.60 -69.69
N LYS A 633 -65.41 -152.03 -68.50
CA LYS A 633 -65.60 -153.41 -68.01
C LYS A 633 -67.09 -153.77 -67.87
N GLU A 634 -67.87 -152.90 -67.24
CA GLU A 634 -69.31 -153.10 -67.04
C GLU A 634 -70.04 -153.24 -68.39
N ALA A 635 -69.69 -152.42 -69.38
CA ALA A 635 -70.26 -152.50 -70.73
C ALA A 635 -69.87 -153.77 -71.49
N THR A 636 -68.63 -154.29 -71.35
CA THR A 636 -68.26 -155.58 -71.96
C THR A 636 -68.90 -156.76 -71.24
N GLU A 637 -69.09 -156.67 -69.92
CA GLU A 637 -69.72 -157.72 -69.11
C GLU A 637 -71.25 -157.83 -69.35
N ILE A 638 -71.91 -156.75 -69.74
CA ILE A 638 -73.31 -156.75 -70.20
C ILE A 638 -73.40 -157.43 -71.58
N LYS A 639 -72.58 -156.99 -72.56
CA LYS A 639 -72.60 -157.56 -73.92
C LYS A 639 -72.29 -159.06 -73.96
N LEU A 640 -71.45 -159.55 -73.06
CA LEU A 640 -71.17 -160.99 -72.94
C LEU A 640 -72.40 -161.79 -72.49
N LYS A 641 -73.26 -161.20 -71.64
CA LYS A 641 -74.51 -161.81 -71.16
C LYS A 641 -75.61 -161.77 -72.24
N GLU A 642 -75.70 -160.67 -72.98
CA GLU A 642 -76.57 -160.53 -74.15
C GLU A 642 -76.25 -161.61 -75.21
N ALA A 643 -74.98 -161.75 -75.58
CA ALA A 643 -74.53 -162.78 -76.53
C ALA A 643 -74.78 -164.22 -76.04
N SER A 644 -74.72 -164.50 -74.73
CA SER A 644 -75.08 -165.83 -74.20
C SER A 644 -76.58 -166.12 -74.30
N ALA A 645 -77.43 -165.12 -74.05
CA ALA A 645 -78.89 -165.27 -74.13
C ALA A 645 -79.39 -165.47 -75.57
N GLU A 646 -78.80 -164.76 -76.54
CA GLU A 646 -79.09 -164.95 -77.96
C GLU A 646 -78.73 -166.38 -78.44
N SER A 647 -77.68 -166.99 -77.88
CA SER A 647 -77.28 -168.37 -78.19
C SER A 647 -78.30 -169.42 -77.69
N GLU A 648 -78.85 -169.25 -76.49
CA GLU A 648 -79.92 -170.12 -75.96
C GLU A 648 -81.22 -169.99 -76.78
N GLN A 649 -81.53 -168.78 -77.26
CA GLN A 649 -82.70 -168.49 -78.09
C GLN A 649 -82.63 -169.16 -79.48
N ILE A 650 -81.43 -169.25 -80.08
CA ILE A 650 -81.23 -169.94 -81.37
C ILE A 650 -81.40 -171.46 -81.20
N THR A 651 -80.87 -172.01 -80.11
CA THR A 651 -80.91 -173.47 -79.85
C THR A 651 -82.35 -173.96 -79.67
N THR A 652 -83.17 -173.23 -78.92
CA THR A 652 -84.59 -173.55 -78.70
C THR A 652 -85.43 -173.45 -79.98
N ASN A 653 -85.20 -172.45 -80.83
CA ASN A 653 -85.89 -172.30 -82.11
C ASN A 653 -85.64 -173.48 -83.07
N LEU A 654 -84.41 -174.05 -83.08
CA LEU A 654 -84.08 -175.21 -83.91
C LEU A 654 -84.80 -176.49 -83.44
N GLU A 655 -84.96 -176.69 -82.13
CA GLU A 655 -85.77 -177.79 -81.60
C GLU A 655 -87.25 -177.70 -82.01
N GLU A 656 -87.83 -176.50 -82.03
CA GLU A 656 -89.23 -176.32 -82.44
C GLU A 656 -89.43 -176.64 -83.92
N VAL A 657 -88.51 -176.23 -84.81
CA VAL A 657 -88.53 -176.60 -86.23
C VAL A 657 -88.50 -178.12 -86.41
N HIS A 658 -87.66 -178.83 -85.65
CA HIS A 658 -87.58 -180.29 -85.67
C HIS A 658 -88.88 -180.96 -85.19
N ARG A 659 -89.57 -180.40 -84.18
CA ARG A 659 -90.89 -180.90 -83.72
C ARG A 659 -91.99 -180.63 -84.75
N TRP A 660 -92.02 -179.43 -85.33
CA TRP A 660 -93.03 -179.01 -86.31
C TRP A 660 -93.02 -179.88 -87.56
N PHE A 661 -91.83 -180.13 -88.15
CA PHE A 661 -91.70 -180.97 -89.34
C PHE A 661 -92.23 -182.39 -89.12
N LYS A 662 -92.01 -182.95 -87.92
CA LYS A 662 -92.43 -184.31 -87.58
C LYS A 662 -93.95 -184.45 -87.51
N CYS A 663 -94.63 -183.54 -86.80
CA CYS A 663 -96.10 -183.52 -86.75
C CYS A 663 -96.76 -183.28 -88.11
N LYS A 664 -96.13 -182.47 -88.98
CA LYS A 664 -96.61 -182.20 -90.35
C LYS A 664 -96.59 -183.44 -91.26
N PHE A 665 -95.61 -184.33 -91.07
CA PHE A 665 -95.45 -185.54 -91.88
C PHE A 665 -96.43 -186.64 -91.49
N ASP A 666 -96.56 -186.92 -90.19
CA ASP A 666 -97.41 -188.00 -89.67
C ASP A 666 -98.90 -187.75 -89.95
N GLY A 667 -99.35 -186.49 -89.88
CA GLY A 667 -100.76 -186.12 -90.11
C GLY A 667 -101.27 -186.42 -91.53
N LEU A 668 -100.41 -186.33 -92.56
CA LEU A 668 -100.81 -186.56 -93.96
C LEU A 668 -100.79 -188.03 -94.38
N GLN A 669 -100.18 -188.94 -93.61
CA GLN A 669 -100.25 -190.37 -93.88
C GLN A 669 -101.57 -191.02 -93.44
N LEU A 670 -102.31 -190.40 -92.52
CA LEU A 670 -103.54 -190.99 -91.96
C LEU A 670 -104.74 -190.82 -92.90
N GLU A 671 -104.89 -189.66 -93.53
CA GLU A 671 -106.06 -189.29 -94.34
C GLU A 671 -106.19 -190.13 -95.64
N LEU A 672 -105.06 -190.44 -96.30
CA LEU A 672 -105.08 -191.08 -97.63
C LEU A 672 -105.13 -192.62 -97.62
N LYS A 673 -105.13 -193.26 -96.43
CA LYS A 673 -105.26 -194.73 -96.34
C LYS A 673 -106.70 -195.25 -96.53
N ASN A 674 -107.61 -194.41 -97.03
CA ASN A 674 -109.00 -194.81 -97.32
C ASN A 674 -109.46 -194.59 -98.78
N ARG A 675 -108.54 -194.39 -99.75
CA ARG A 675 -108.84 -194.59 -101.19
C ARG A 675 -107.62 -195.04 -102.04
N LEU A 676 -107.37 -196.36 -101.97
CA LEU A 676 -106.66 -197.23 -102.96
C LEU A 676 -105.11 -197.21 -103.10
N GLN A 677 -104.51 -198.25 -102.50
CA GLN A 677 -103.52 -199.19 -103.08
C GLN A 677 -102.02 -198.86 -103.34
N ARG A 678 -101.18 -199.77 -102.78
CA ARG A 678 -99.89 -200.36 -103.25
C ARG A 678 -98.50 -199.74 -102.91
N ARG A 679 -97.73 -200.55 -102.12
CA ARG A 679 -96.27 -200.85 -102.14
C ARG A 679 -95.22 -199.79 -101.71
N LEU A 680 -94.44 -200.14 -100.66
CA LEU A 680 -92.96 -200.39 -100.59
C LEU A 680 -91.99 -199.67 -101.57
N PRO A 681 -90.68 -199.43 -101.21
CA PRO A 681 -90.04 -199.24 -99.89
C PRO A 681 -88.78 -198.27 -99.85
N ARG A 682 -88.08 -198.22 -98.68
CA ARG A 682 -86.60 -198.08 -98.44
C ARG A 682 -85.80 -196.73 -98.53
N GLU A 683 -85.09 -196.45 -97.42
CA GLU A 683 -83.63 -196.19 -97.21
C GLU A 683 -82.83 -194.87 -97.54
N ASP A 684 -81.91 -194.56 -96.60
CA ASP A 684 -80.47 -194.17 -96.69
C ASP A 684 -79.87 -192.75 -96.99
N ARG A 685 -79.27 -192.17 -95.92
CA ARG A 685 -77.79 -191.95 -95.65
C ARG A 685 -77.01 -190.71 -96.23
N TRP A 686 -75.89 -190.37 -95.53
CA TRP A 686 -74.70 -189.51 -95.89
C TRP A 686 -74.83 -187.96 -95.76
N GLN A 687 -73.78 -187.09 -95.74
CA GLN A 687 -72.37 -187.08 -95.19
C GLN A 687 -71.68 -185.67 -95.40
N GLU A 688 -70.59 -185.37 -94.64
CA GLU A 688 -69.37 -184.52 -94.96
C GLU A 688 -69.37 -182.97 -95.23
N GLU A 689 -68.14 -182.40 -95.21
CA GLU A 689 -67.57 -181.18 -95.88
C GLU A 689 -68.01 -179.73 -95.46
N ASP A 690 -67.22 -178.62 -95.57
CA ASP A 690 -65.73 -178.35 -95.56
C ASP A 690 -65.39 -176.81 -95.39
N GLU A 691 -64.10 -176.45 -95.43
CA GLU A 691 -63.41 -175.21 -95.94
C GLU A 691 -63.23 -173.86 -95.14
N ASP A 692 -61.93 -173.54 -94.89
CA ASP A 692 -61.11 -172.36 -95.35
C ASP A 692 -60.74 -171.11 -94.46
N ALA A 693 -59.57 -170.52 -94.83
CA ALA A 693 -58.97 -169.17 -94.57
C ALA A 693 -58.02 -168.88 -93.36
N GLN A 694 -56.98 -168.05 -93.59
CA GLN A 694 -55.83 -167.69 -92.70
C GLN A 694 -55.09 -166.43 -93.28
N PRO A 695 -53.80 -166.00 -92.98
CA PRO A 695 -52.70 -166.43 -92.07
C PRO A 695 -51.97 -165.26 -91.30
N ASN A 696 -50.68 -165.42 -90.91
CA ASN A 696 -49.59 -164.41 -90.69
C ASN A 696 -49.51 -163.56 -89.39
N VAL A 697 -48.35 -163.11 -88.85
CA VAL A 697 -46.89 -163.50 -88.91
C VAL A 697 -46.11 -162.81 -87.74
N PRO A 698 -44.88 -163.23 -87.32
CA PRO A 698 -44.22 -162.81 -86.05
C PRO A 698 -42.90 -161.98 -86.17
N SER A 699 -42.22 -161.77 -85.01
CA SER A 699 -40.75 -161.60 -84.80
C SER A 699 -40.12 -160.21 -84.54
N THR A 700 -39.61 -160.00 -83.31
CA THR A 700 -38.25 -159.51 -82.90
C THR A 700 -38.21 -159.43 -81.36
N GLN A 701 -37.24 -159.90 -80.56
CA GLN A 701 -35.76 -159.85 -80.53
C GLN A 701 -35.12 -158.48 -80.26
N SER A 702 -34.68 -158.26 -79.00
CA SER A 702 -33.44 -157.60 -78.51
C SER A 702 -33.67 -157.12 -77.05
N VAL A 703 -33.05 -157.61 -75.96
CA VAL A 703 -31.65 -157.88 -75.57
C VAL A 703 -30.94 -156.65 -74.93
N LEU A 704 -30.10 -156.93 -73.92
CA LEU A 704 -29.37 -156.05 -72.98
C LEU A 704 -30.23 -155.38 -71.89
N HIS A 705 -29.97 -155.55 -70.59
CA HIS A 705 -28.76 -155.46 -69.75
C HIS A 705 -28.40 -154.04 -69.27
N HIS A 706 -28.42 -153.90 -67.94
CA HIS A 706 -27.30 -153.45 -67.10
C HIS A 706 -26.53 -152.18 -67.52
N TRP A 707 -26.59 -151.14 -66.70
CA TRP A 707 -25.48 -150.20 -66.55
C TRP A 707 -25.16 -149.93 -65.08
N GLU A 708 -23.87 -149.90 -64.79
CA GLU A 708 -23.27 -149.58 -63.50
C GLU A 708 -22.04 -148.69 -63.81
N THR A 709 -21.66 -147.79 -62.89
CA THR A 709 -20.28 -147.28 -62.79
C THR A 709 -19.74 -146.27 -63.86
N LYS A 710 -19.51 -145.02 -63.41
CA LYS A 710 -18.43 -144.03 -63.76
C LYS A 710 -18.39 -143.26 -65.11
N GLN A 711 -17.98 -141.98 -64.95
CA GLN A 711 -17.08 -141.15 -65.82
C GLN A 711 -17.57 -140.75 -67.24
N SER A 712 -17.04 -139.71 -67.92
CA SER A 712 -16.44 -138.41 -67.50
C SER A 712 -16.20 -137.49 -68.73
N LEU A 713 -15.81 -136.23 -68.48
CA LEU A 713 -15.14 -135.26 -69.40
C LEU A 713 -15.94 -134.56 -70.52
N GLY A 714 -15.84 -133.22 -70.55
CA GLY A 714 -15.99 -132.34 -71.72
C GLY A 714 -16.98 -131.16 -71.54
N SER A 715 -16.71 -129.91 -71.96
CA SER A 715 -15.46 -129.30 -72.43
C SER A 715 -15.44 -127.74 -72.28
N GLY A 716 -14.89 -127.23 -71.18
CA GLY A 716 -14.38 -125.85 -71.02
C GLY A 716 -15.38 -124.67 -70.94
N PRO A 717 -14.90 -123.41 -70.87
CA PRO A 717 -13.51 -122.98 -70.71
C PRO A 717 -13.22 -121.85 -69.67
N LYS A 718 -12.00 -121.93 -69.09
CA LYS A 718 -11.09 -120.80 -68.74
C LYS A 718 -11.37 -119.82 -67.56
N LYS A 719 -10.27 -119.63 -66.81
CA LYS A 719 -9.72 -118.40 -66.18
C LYS A 719 -10.04 -118.07 -64.69
N HIS A 720 -9.01 -118.27 -63.87
CA HIS A 720 -8.60 -117.32 -62.81
C HIS A 720 -8.38 -115.90 -63.39
N PRO A 721 -8.33 -114.86 -62.53
CA PRO A 721 -7.01 -114.47 -62.02
C PRO A 721 -6.94 -114.25 -60.50
N SER A 722 -5.73 -114.33 -59.97
CA SER A 722 -5.35 -113.74 -58.67
C SER A 722 -5.20 -112.21 -58.79
N GLU A 723 -5.29 -111.45 -57.69
CA GLU A 723 -4.19 -110.60 -57.20
C GLU A 723 -4.48 -109.80 -55.90
N VAL A 724 -3.42 -109.65 -55.10
CA VAL A 724 -2.97 -108.52 -54.24
C VAL A 724 -3.94 -107.35 -53.95
N GLY A 725 -4.12 -106.95 -52.66
CA GLY A 725 -5.08 -105.86 -52.34
C GLY A 725 -5.00 -105.00 -51.05
N ARG A 726 -3.90 -104.95 -50.27
CA ARG A 726 -3.53 -103.85 -49.30
C ARG A 726 -4.55 -103.24 -48.29
N LYS A 727 -4.12 -103.23 -47.00
CA LYS A 727 -4.26 -102.15 -45.97
C LYS A 727 -5.66 -101.71 -45.46
N LYS A 728 -5.85 -101.74 -44.13
CA LYS A 728 -5.72 -100.54 -43.26
C LYS A 728 -5.84 -100.85 -41.74
N CYS A 729 -5.44 -99.84 -40.96
CA CYS A 729 -5.67 -99.51 -39.55
C CYS A 729 -7.13 -99.74 -39.05
N PRO A 730 -7.43 -99.73 -37.73
CA PRO A 730 -6.89 -98.81 -36.70
C PRO A 730 -5.39 -98.90 -36.40
#